data_AF-A0A1V4AZU1-F1
#
_entry.id   AF-A0A1V4AZU1-F1
#
_cell.length_a   1.000
_cell.length_b   1.000
_cell.length_c   1.000
_cell.angle_alpha   90.00
_cell.angle_beta   90.00
_cell.angle_gamma   90.00
#
_symmetry.space_group_name_H-M   'P 1'
#
loop_
_entity.id
_entity.type
_entity.pdbx_description
1 polymer ?
#
loop_
_entity_poly.entity_id
_entity_poly.type
_entity_poly.pdbx_seq_one_letter_code
_entity_poly.pdbx_strand_id
1 'polypeptide(L)'
;MKKFRLKNAFIPSLIFLALSSTLHANSFWKADLNENLTNITKRKGIDNFTVNVPSKPWEGVGPNGEAPGTVNLHYSRIPAMTITEDNKLVVMFDLRWNGANDQNRIDPGIAISEDGGHTWTRKTAWTFDVGKDPRRRAMDPTILHNPIDGSLYVMHGNWANGVHNWNTDRIKYFNNNVWATTIYKSTDDGHTWGKNAEFSKQSNPEVFSKVQKGNGNPVIGFLGGVGSGIVMRDGTLVFPIQTTHQNSNTAGSPNRTNTFIATTLMYSTDNGKTWDMKATKTPLSMNGQSLENMVFEVEPGKLVVTGRGNNRWAYYTTDLGETWHEFTPVNGFSGTTSQTTQGSSLYVTLPNGRKVLLVSKPNGNNDNWSRGNLALWMLDAKDPNHKYQVEIIRPGSGNAAGAGYSSLAYKDGNLFIAYEDDGDITVKNLTNLMEKIEAKALEWNLPDVMAEEIEKINAMDNLNKAQKDELIAKMRKANDYAIPLSVAIDGAMEDLKEKTNDLKEKAKAVANALPSSSRFFSAGLADVNRITSPDDTTYLDYLGINSLYDDLHSRFLALTNTKLDFDKYAKSAQALNEYNHDILYRSFDNVFAHYDVGSKYNRLSLGANAALSDNFKVGLFFEHRHKDLDSYETGIRAQYQKDAHQVSGFVRYRGVKHQNMLERNNNIDAYVNYAYQLKLNEQLSISPSLGAYVSRSSRTLIDEDVAVNKRTLYAGDVGFNVEYKFNDVSVNIRPNVALINDDMTLSQSNYSANNHKVGSSNVIYGLSTGLEKRFNNGLTVGSNLKLQKYGSQHSETNFGVNVSYRW
;
A
#
# COMPACT_ATOMS: atom_id res chain seq x y z
N MET A 1 34.55 8.99 24.65
CA MET A 1 33.43 8.93 25.61
C MET A 1 32.31 9.85 25.17
N LYS A 2 31.22 9.28 24.67
CA LYS A 2 29.81 9.66 24.90
C LYS A 2 28.99 8.67 24.06
N LYS A 3 28.66 7.54 24.70
CA LYS A 3 27.67 6.59 24.24
C LYS A 3 26.31 7.30 24.34
N PHE A 4 25.51 7.29 23.28
CA PHE A 4 24.07 7.17 23.43
C PHE A 4 23.57 6.16 22.40
N ARG A 5 23.13 5.01 22.92
CA ARG A 5 22.49 3.92 22.22
C ARG A 5 21.03 4.30 21.98
N LEU A 6 20.55 4.14 20.75
CA LEU A 6 19.14 3.89 20.49
C LEU A 6 18.72 2.56 21.13
N LYS A 7 17.59 2.56 21.83
CA LYS A 7 16.83 1.36 22.15
C LYS A 7 15.34 1.68 22.21
N ASN A 8 14.59 0.78 21.58
CA ASN A 8 13.22 0.37 21.84
C ASN A 8 12.08 1.13 21.17
N ALA A 9 11.53 0.47 20.15
CA ALA A 9 10.12 0.40 19.86
C ALA A 9 9.32 0.02 21.12
N PHE A 10 8.15 0.65 21.32
CA PHE A 10 7.05 0.06 22.07
C PHE A 10 5.71 0.55 21.50
N ILE A 11 4.91 -0.47 21.17
CA ILE A 11 3.52 -0.58 20.73
C ILE A 11 2.57 0.42 21.45
N PRO A 12 1.63 1.09 20.74
CA PRO A 12 0.53 1.74 21.42
C PRO A 12 -0.39 0.68 22.02
N SER A 13 -0.55 0.78 23.32
CA SER A 13 -1.28 -0.14 24.17
C SER A 13 -2.77 -0.18 23.79
N LEU A 14 -3.16 -1.26 23.10
CA LEU A 14 -4.53 -1.78 23.07
C LEU A 14 -4.87 -2.27 24.49
N ILE A 15 -5.50 -1.41 25.28
CA ILE A 15 -6.29 -1.82 26.43
C ILE A 15 -7.57 -1.00 26.36
N PHE A 16 -8.58 -1.53 25.67
CA PHE A 16 -9.96 -1.23 26.02
C PHE A 16 -10.55 -2.46 26.70
N LEU A 17 -10.79 -2.28 28.00
CA LEU A 17 -11.46 -3.23 28.87
C LEU A 17 -12.78 -3.68 28.25
N ALA A 18 -12.97 -4.99 28.20
CA ALA A 18 -14.28 -5.60 28.24
C ALA A 18 -14.92 -5.23 29.59
N LEU A 19 -15.86 -4.28 29.55
CA LEU A 19 -16.86 -4.09 30.58
C LEU A 19 -18.22 -4.10 29.90
N SER A 20 -19.01 -5.12 30.25
CA SER A 20 -20.42 -5.23 29.98
C SER A 20 -21.15 -3.98 30.49
N SER A 21 -21.68 -3.18 29.58
CA SER A 21 -22.77 -2.24 29.85
C SER A 21 -23.76 -2.31 28.70
N THR A 22 -24.86 -3.01 28.94
CA THR A 22 -26.13 -2.77 28.26
C THR A 22 -26.51 -1.28 28.41
N LEU A 23 -27.05 -0.70 27.33
CA LEU A 23 -27.38 0.73 27.15
C LEU A 23 -26.18 1.70 27.06
N HIS A 24 -25.54 1.77 25.90
CA HIS A 24 -25.12 3.05 25.33
C HIS A 24 -25.71 3.13 23.93
N ALA A 25 -26.65 4.04 23.71
CA ALA A 25 -27.05 4.42 22.36
C ALA A 25 -25.77 4.80 21.60
N ASN A 26 -25.54 4.15 20.47
CA ASN A 26 -24.34 4.34 19.66
C ASN A 26 -24.32 5.81 19.20
N SER A 27 -23.50 6.65 19.83
CA SER A 27 -23.49 8.11 19.60
C SER A 27 -23.00 8.52 18.21
N PHE A 28 -22.54 7.55 17.42
CA PHE A 28 -22.12 7.76 16.03
C PHE A 28 -23.32 7.86 15.09
N TRP A 29 -24.29 6.94 15.18
CA TRP A 29 -25.46 6.96 14.30
C TRP A 29 -26.51 7.93 14.86
N LYS A 30 -26.93 8.90 14.05
CA LYS A 30 -27.99 9.83 14.42
C LYS A 30 -29.32 9.08 14.58
N ALA A 31 -29.75 8.88 15.82
CA ALA A 31 -30.92 8.05 16.15
C ALA A 31 -32.24 8.61 15.59
N ASP A 32 -32.39 9.94 15.54
CA ASP A 32 -33.56 10.67 15.04
C ASP A 32 -33.41 11.13 13.59
N LEU A 33 -32.47 10.55 12.83
CA LEU A 33 -32.23 10.91 11.44
C LEU A 33 -33.52 10.78 10.61
N ASN A 34 -33.96 11.91 10.07
CA ASN A 34 -35.03 12.07 9.10
C ASN A 34 -34.72 13.35 8.28
N GLU A 35 -33.80 13.23 7.33
CA GLU A 35 -33.18 14.37 6.63
C GLU A 35 -33.63 14.43 5.16
N ASN A 36 -34.05 15.60 4.71
CA ASN A 36 -34.24 15.89 3.29
C ASN A 36 -32.88 16.25 2.65
N LEU A 37 -32.44 15.45 1.69
CA LEU A 37 -31.14 15.60 1.04
C LEU A 37 -31.13 16.58 -0.13
N THR A 38 -32.27 16.90 -0.74
CA THR A 38 -32.30 17.56 -2.05
C THR A 38 -32.94 18.94 -2.05
N ASN A 39 -33.87 19.23 -1.13
CA ASN A 39 -34.49 20.54 -0.97
C ASN A 39 -35.01 21.12 -2.30
N ILE A 40 -35.91 20.40 -2.97
CA ILE A 40 -36.43 20.80 -4.29
C ILE A 40 -37.30 22.07 -4.21
N THR A 41 -37.47 22.76 -5.34
CA THR A 41 -38.30 23.97 -5.47
C THR A 41 -39.71 23.73 -6.00
N LYS A 42 -40.00 22.55 -6.56
CA LYS A 42 -41.30 22.25 -7.17
C LYS A 42 -41.83 20.87 -6.80
N ARG A 43 -43.15 20.69 -6.71
CA ARG A 43 -43.75 19.44 -6.21
C ARG A 43 -44.88 18.94 -7.13
N LYS A 44 -44.63 17.89 -7.92
CA LYS A 44 -45.66 17.33 -8.81
C LYS A 44 -46.88 16.80 -8.05
N GLY A 45 -46.65 16.12 -6.93
CA GLY A 45 -47.69 15.46 -6.15
C GLY A 45 -48.59 16.38 -5.33
N ILE A 46 -48.19 17.64 -5.14
CA ILE A 46 -48.90 18.60 -4.28
C ILE A 46 -49.55 19.72 -5.09
N ASP A 47 -48.77 20.39 -5.95
CA ASP A 47 -49.20 21.58 -6.68
C ASP A 47 -48.99 21.47 -8.19
N ASN A 48 -48.63 20.29 -8.70
CA ASN A 48 -48.35 20.06 -10.13
C ASN A 48 -47.34 21.06 -10.72
N PHE A 49 -46.29 21.40 -9.96
CA PHE A 49 -45.26 22.41 -10.30
C PHE A 49 -45.76 23.86 -10.42
N THR A 50 -47.00 24.14 -10.02
CA THR A 50 -47.57 25.50 -10.18
C THR A 50 -47.10 26.47 -9.09
N VAL A 51 -46.66 25.96 -7.93
CA VAL A 51 -46.19 26.76 -6.81
C VAL A 51 -44.69 26.49 -6.59
N ASN A 52 -43.91 27.56 -6.41
CA ASN A 52 -42.53 27.43 -5.94
C ASN A 52 -42.54 27.29 -4.42
N VAL A 53 -41.89 26.26 -3.89
CA VAL A 53 -41.55 26.21 -2.46
C VAL A 53 -40.20 26.90 -2.25
N PRO A 54 -40.06 27.75 -1.20
CA PRO A 54 -38.76 28.28 -0.82
C PRO A 54 -37.78 27.13 -0.57
N SER A 55 -36.66 27.13 -1.27
CA SER A 55 -35.62 26.14 -1.08
C SER A 55 -34.24 26.77 -1.23
N LYS A 56 -33.21 26.05 -0.77
CA LYS A 56 -31.82 26.47 -0.97
C LYS A 56 -31.37 26.01 -2.36
N PRO A 57 -30.54 26.79 -3.07
CA PRO A 57 -29.88 26.31 -4.27
C PRO A 57 -29.14 24.99 -4.04
N TRP A 58 -29.04 24.17 -5.08
CA TRP A 58 -28.32 22.91 -5.03
C TRP A 58 -26.85 23.16 -4.71
N GLU A 59 -26.33 22.42 -3.73
CA GLU A 59 -24.95 22.57 -3.24
C GLU A 59 -23.90 22.13 -4.28
N GLY A 60 -24.28 21.30 -5.26
CA GLY A 60 -23.38 20.85 -6.33
C GLY A 60 -23.37 21.75 -7.57
N VAL A 61 -22.53 21.38 -8.53
CA VAL A 61 -22.45 22.03 -9.85
C VAL A 61 -23.79 21.93 -10.57
N GLY A 62 -24.25 23.06 -11.13
CA GLY A 62 -25.49 23.14 -11.89
C GLY A 62 -25.44 22.39 -13.22
N PRO A 63 -26.59 22.24 -13.91
CA PRO A 63 -26.68 21.44 -15.12
C PRO A 63 -25.72 21.90 -16.21
N ASN A 64 -25.51 23.21 -16.39
CA ASN A 64 -24.66 23.78 -17.43
C ASN A 64 -23.26 24.18 -16.93
N GLY A 65 -22.83 23.66 -15.78
CA GLY A 65 -21.54 24.01 -15.18
C GLY A 65 -21.59 25.24 -14.29
N GLU A 66 -22.79 25.69 -13.89
CA GLU A 66 -22.94 26.78 -12.93
C GLU A 66 -22.30 26.41 -11.58
N ALA A 67 -21.77 27.42 -10.88
CA ALA A 67 -21.04 27.21 -9.64
C ALA A 67 -21.94 26.56 -8.56
N PRO A 68 -21.36 25.72 -7.68
CA PRO A 68 -22.00 25.22 -6.47
C PRO A 68 -22.84 26.27 -5.73
N GLY A 69 -24.09 25.94 -5.38
CA GLY A 69 -24.96 26.82 -4.59
C GLY A 69 -25.60 27.97 -5.37
N THR A 70 -25.63 27.94 -6.70
CA THR A 70 -26.20 29.04 -7.52
C THR A 70 -27.49 28.71 -8.25
N VAL A 71 -27.80 27.43 -8.46
CA VAL A 71 -28.97 26.97 -9.24
C VAL A 71 -29.91 26.18 -8.35
N ASN A 72 -31.20 26.48 -8.45
CA ASN A 72 -32.23 25.73 -7.74
C ASN A 72 -32.49 24.38 -8.40
N LEU A 73 -32.63 23.34 -7.59
CA LEU A 73 -33.09 22.03 -8.05
C LEU A 73 -34.62 22.03 -8.13
N HIS A 74 -35.19 21.71 -9.29
CA HIS A 74 -36.64 21.64 -9.44
C HIS A 74 -37.22 20.35 -8.87
N TYR A 75 -36.53 19.23 -9.05
CA TYR A 75 -37.04 17.92 -8.66
C TYR A 75 -35.92 16.89 -8.50
N SER A 76 -36.13 15.86 -7.69
CA SER A 76 -35.22 14.72 -7.57
C SER A 76 -35.98 13.39 -7.52
N ARG A 77 -35.33 12.29 -7.90
CA ARG A 77 -35.96 10.95 -7.92
C ARG A 77 -34.92 9.85 -7.76
N ILE A 78 -35.40 8.63 -7.63
CA ILE A 78 -34.62 7.39 -7.79
C ILE A 78 -33.47 7.25 -6.76
N PRO A 79 -33.79 7.06 -5.46
CA PRO A 79 -32.77 6.85 -4.44
C PRO A 79 -32.08 5.48 -4.59
N ALA A 80 -30.77 5.46 -4.41
CA ALA A 80 -29.93 4.29 -4.31
C ALA A 80 -28.96 4.48 -3.14
N MET A 81 -29.00 3.62 -2.12
CA MET A 81 -28.30 3.80 -0.85
C MET A 81 -27.41 2.61 -0.50
N THR A 82 -26.26 2.88 0.10
CA THR A 82 -25.38 1.86 0.70
C THR A 82 -24.69 2.40 1.95
N ILE A 83 -24.04 1.51 2.71
CA ILE A 83 -23.19 1.84 3.86
C ILE A 83 -21.81 1.26 3.60
N THR A 84 -20.77 2.10 3.64
CA THR A 84 -19.39 1.64 3.44
C THR A 84 -18.88 0.84 4.64
N GLU A 85 -17.76 0.12 4.49
CA GLU A 85 -17.20 -0.68 5.58
C GLU A 85 -16.83 0.19 6.80
N ASP A 86 -16.39 1.42 6.55
CA ASP A 86 -16.04 2.43 7.55
C ASP A 86 -17.22 3.34 7.97
N ASN A 87 -18.46 2.87 7.75
CA ASN A 87 -19.70 3.46 8.26
C ASN A 87 -20.16 4.79 7.64
N LYS A 88 -19.77 5.09 6.40
CA LYS A 88 -20.34 6.23 5.68
C LYS A 88 -21.68 5.86 5.06
N LEU A 89 -22.68 6.75 5.19
CA LEU A 89 -23.94 6.63 4.45
C LEU A 89 -23.76 7.30 3.09
N VAL A 90 -23.99 6.56 2.01
CA VAL A 90 -23.88 7.09 0.65
C VAL A 90 -25.22 6.92 -0.06
N VAL A 91 -25.77 8.02 -0.55
CA VAL A 91 -27.06 8.06 -1.25
C VAL A 91 -26.90 8.73 -2.61
N MET A 92 -27.25 8.00 -3.66
CA MET A 92 -27.29 8.45 -5.05
C MET A 92 -28.73 8.70 -5.47
N PHE A 93 -28.94 9.68 -6.37
CA PHE A 93 -30.25 10.04 -6.90
C PHE A 93 -30.16 10.87 -8.18
N ASP A 94 -31.26 10.99 -8.89
CA ASP A 94 -31.41 11.87 -10.05
C ASP A 94 -31.58 13.33 -9.62
N LEU A 95 -30.78 14.23 -10.18
CA LEU A 95 -31.01 15.68 -10.16
C LEU A 95 -31.80 16.07 -11.42
N ARG A 96 -33.09 16.37 -11.27
CA ARG A 96 -33.98 16.68 -12.40
C ARG A 96 -34.27 18.17 -12.48
N TRP A 97 -33.53 18.84 -13.36
CA TRP A 97 -33.43 20.30 -13.38
C TRP A 97 -34.66 21.03 -13.90
N ASN A 98 -35.48 20.38 -14.73
CA ASN A 98 -36.63 21.03 -15.37
C ASN A 98 -37.98 20.49 -14.86
N GLY A 99 -38.03 19.32 -14.23
CA GLY A 99 -39.24 18.70 -13.70
C GLY A 99 -39.14 17.17 -13.60
N ALA A 100 -40.23 16.50 -13.22
CA ALA A 100 -40.23 15.07 -12.88
C ALA A 100 -40.11 14.08 -14.06
N ASN A 101 -40.05 14.52 -15.31
CA ASN A 101 -40.06 13.60 -16.47
C ASN A 101 -38.70 12.93 -16.67
N ASP A 102 -38.70 11.66 -17.10
CA ASP A 102 -37.47 10.90 -17.38
C ASP A 102 -36.74 11.43 -18.64
N GLN A 103 -37.46 11.98 -19.63
CA GLN A 103 -36.89 12.49 -20.88
C GLN A 103 -36.53 13.98 -20.77
N ASN A 104 -35.67 14.30 -19.80
CA ASN A 104 -35.30 15.68 -19.50
C ASN A 104 -33.79 15.82 -19.20
N ARG A 105 -33.35 17.02 -18.81
CA ARG A 105 -32.02 17.27 -18.26
C ARG A 105 -31.90 16.63 -16.87
N ILE A 106 -31.10 15.57 -16.76
CA ILE A 106 -30.89 14.83 -15.51
C ILE A 106 -29.39 14.62 -15.28
N ASP A 107 -28.92 14.93 -14.09
CA ASP A 107 -27.52 14.71 -13.68
C ASP A 107 -27.46 13.83 -12.42
N PRO A 108 -26.35 13.13 -12.16
CA PRO A 108 -26.22 12.25 -11.01
C PRO A 108 -25.92 13.07 -9.75
N GLY A 109 -26.80 13.00 -8.75
CA GLY A 109 -26.64 13.63 -7.45
C GLY A 109 -26.17 12.62 -6.40
N ILE A 110 -25.30 13.06 -5.49
CA ILE A 110 -24.80 12.27 -4.36
C ILE A 110 -24.92 13.05 -3.06
N ALA A 111 -25.24 12.34 -1.99
CA ALA A 111 -25.09 12.80 -0.62
C ALA A 111 -24.27 11.76 0.18
N ILE A 112 -23.28 12.25 0.93
CA ILE A 112 -22.38 11.43 1.76
C ILE A 112 -22.41 11.96 3.18
N SER A 113 -22.62 11.07 4.15
CA SER A 113 -22.49 11.37 5.56
C SER A 113 -21.40 10.49 6.16
N GLU A 114 -20.36 11.12 6.71
CA GLU A 114 -19.22 10.43 7.35
C GLU A 114 -19.39 10.28 8.87
N ASP A 115 -20.41 10.92 9.44
CA ASP A 115 -20.67 11.00 10.88
C ASP A 115 -22.03 10.39 11.25
N GLY A 116 -22.42 9.31 10.57
CA GLY A 116 -23.63 8.55 10.90
C GLY A 116 -24.97 9.30 10.75
N GLY A 117 -25.00 10.37 9.95
CA GLY A 117 -26.18 11.11 9.54
C GLY A 117 -26.31 12.48 10.19
N HIS A 118 -25.31 12.94 10.94
CA HIS A 118 -25.31 14.24 11.59
C HIS A 118 -25.09 15.39 10.59
N THR A 119 -24.19 15.20 9.63
CA THR A 119 -23.91 16.15 8.56
C THR A 119 -23.81 15.45 7.21
N TRP A 120 -24.00 16.20 6.12
CA TRP A 120 -24.05 15.66 4.77
C TRP A 120 -23.29 16.56 3.80
N THR A 121 -22.39 15.96 3.02
CA THR A 121 -21.82 16.56 1.82
C THR A 121 -22.70 16.23 0.63
N ARG A 122 -23.28 17.24 -0.03
CA ARG A 122 -24.15 17.07 -1.20
C ARG A 122 -23.49 17.66 -2.44
N LYS A 123 -23.48 16.92 -3.55
CA LYS A 123 -22.91 17.41 -4.81
C LYS A 123 -23.45 16.68 -6.03
N THR A 124 -23.20 17.26 -7.19
CA THR A 124 -23.30 16.55 -8.47
C THR A 124 -22.10 15.62 -8.56
N ALA A 125 -22.32 14.31 -8.68
CA ALA A 125 -21.30 13.28 -8.46
C ALA A 125 -20.19 13.33 -9.52
N TRP A 126 -20.57 13.56 -10.78
CA TRP A 126 -19.67 13.90 -11.88
C TRP A 126 -20.44 14.69 -12.93
N THR A 127 -19.72 15.42 -13.77
CA THR A 127 -20.30 16.09 -14.94
C THR A 127 -20.30 15.12 -16.11
N PHE A 128 -21.49 14.69 -16.55
CA PHE A 128 -21.64 13.91 -17.77
C PHE A 128 -21.80 14.84 -18.98
N ASP A 129 -20.92 14.70 -19.97
CA ASP A 129 -20.92 15.36 -21.30
C ASP A 129 -21.11 16.90 -21.29
N VAL A 130 -20.16 17.64 -21.88
CA VAL A 130 -20.25 19.11 -22.03
C VAL A 130 -21.35 19.55 -23.02
N GLY A 131 -22.06 18.60 -23.64
CA GLY A 131 -23.23 18.84 -24.47
C GLY A 131 -24.29 19.74 -23.80
N LYS A 132 -24.71 20.78 -24.51
CA LYS A 132 -25.77 21.71 -24.08
C LYS A 132 -27.18 21.24 -24.44
N ASP A 133 -27.35 19.98 -24.86
CA ASP A 133 -28.67 19.46 -25.20
C ASP A 133 -29.57 19.47 -23.95
N PRO A 134 -30.76 20.09 -24.00
CA PRO A 134 -31.65 20.22 -22.84
C PRO A 134 -32.27 18.88 -22.39
N ARG A 135 -32.01 17.79 -23.11
CA ARG A 135 -32.51 16.44 -22.83
C ARG A 135 -31.40 15.41 -22.62
N ARG A 136 -30.13 15.83 -22.54
CA ARG A 136 -29.07 14.92 -22.07
C ARG A 136 -29.33 14.50 -20.63
N ARG A 137 -29.05 13.25 -20.31
CA ARG A 137 -29.34 12.69 -18.99
C ARG A 137 -28.42 11.54 -18.61
N ALA A 138 -28.04 11.52 -17.34
CA ALA A 138 -27.50 10.35 -16.64
C ALA A 138 -28.46 10.08 -15.47
N MET A 139 -29.17 8.96 -15.49
CA MET A 139 -30.29 8.69 -14.57
C MET A 139 -30.34 7.22 -14.15
N ASP A 140 -31.21 6.95 -13.19
CA ASP A 140 -31.53 5.62 -12.65
C ASP A 140 -30.33 4.92 -11.98
N PRO A 141 -29.76 5.51 -10.90
CA PRO A 141 -28.62 4.93 -10.19
C PRO A 141 -28.94 3.54 -9.62
N THR A 142 -27.98 2.63 -9.75
CA THR A 142 -27.91 1.40 -8.94
C THR A 142 -26.52 1.34 -8.31
N ILE A 143 -26.43 1.39 -6.98
CA ILE A 143 -25.16 1.47 -6.24
C ILE A 143 -24.74 0.12 -5.68
N LEU A 144 -23.44 -0.16 -5.66
CA LEU A 144 -22.86 -1.35 -5.07
C LEU A 144 -21.62 -0.92 -4.28
N HIS A 145 -21.52 -1.33 -3.02
CA HIS A 145 -20.31 -1.20 -2.22
C HIS A 145 -19.58 -2.54 -2.21
N ASN A 146 -18.30 -2.51 -2.58
CA ASN A 146 -17.42 -3.66 -2.56
C ASN A 146 -16.58 -3.66 -1.27
N PRO A 147 -16.94 -4.47 -0.24
CA PRO A 147 -16.21 -4.46 1.01
C PRO A 147 -14.78 -5.01 0.88
N ILE A 148 -14.46 -5.73 -0.20
CA ILE A 148 -13.14 -6.36 -0.40
C ILE A 148 -12.04 -5.31 -0.60
N ASP A 149 -12.30 -4.26 -1.38
CA ASP A 149 -11.33 -3.19 -1.65
C ASP A 149 -11.84 -1.79 -1.29
N GLY A 150 -13.02 -1.69 -0.66
CA GLY A 150 -13.67 -0.44 -0.27
C GLY A 150 -14.30 0.35 -1.42
N SER A 151 -14.20 -0.13 -2.67
CA SER A 151 -14.69 0.63 -3.82
C SER A 151 -16.21 0.73 -3.86
N LEU A 152 -16.69 1.87 -4.35
CA LEU A 152 -18.09 2.04 -4.74
C LEU A 152 -18.21 1.94 -6.26
N TYR A 153 -19.24 1.23 -6.71
CA TYR A 153 -19.64 1.18 -8.12
C TYR A 153 -21.06 1.70 -8.25
N VAL A 154 -21.32 2.48 -9.31
CA VAL A 154 -22.68 2.93 -9.61
C VAL A 154 -22.99 2.82 -11.09
N MET A 155 -24.06 2.10 -11.40
CA MET A 155 -24.57 1.96 -12.76
C MET A 155 -25.60 3.05 -13.07
N HIS A 156 -25.49 3.67 -14.25
CA HIS A 156 -26.44 4.66 -14.78
C HIS A 156 -26.77 4.39 -16.24
N GLY A 157 -27.99 4.75 -16.64
CA GLY A 157 -28.33 4.95 -18.05
C GLY A 157 -28.00 6.36 -18.48
N ASN A 158 -27.34 6.49 -19.64
CA ASN A 158 -26.95 7.79 -20.20
C ASN A 158 -27.56 7.99 -21.58
N TRP A 159 -27.97 9.23 -21.85
CA TRP A 159 -28.43 9.67 -23.16
C TRP A 159 -27.83 11.03 -23.51
N ALA A 160 -27.29 11.13 -24.73
CA ALA A 160 -26.82 12.40 -25.29
C ALA A 160 -27.99 13.32 -25.68
N ASN A 161 -29.14 12.76 -26.06
CA ASN A 161 -30.39 13.46 -26.34
C ASN A 161 -31.59 12.48 -26.34
N GLY A 162 -32.78 12.94 -26.71
CA GLY A 162 -33.94 12.08 -26.98
C GLY A 162 -35.19 12.50 -26.22
N VAL A 163 -36.35 12.26 -26.83
CA VAL A 163 -37.64 12.88 -26.43
C VAL A 163 -38.67 11.85 -25.97
N HIS A 164 -38.41 10.57 -26.22
CA HIS A 164 -39.30 9.45 -25.90
C HIS A 164 -38.68 8.53 -24.85
N ASN A 165 -39.54 7.71 -24.23
CA ASN A 165 -39.14 6.66 -23.29
C ASN A 165 -38.03 5.77 -23.88
N TRP A 166 -37.12 5.32 -23.02
CA TRP A 166 -35.93 4.55 -23.43
C TRP A 166 -36.25 3.30 -24.25
N ASN A 167 -37.37 2.63 -23.96
CA ASN A 167 -37.81 1.43 -24.66
C ASN A 167 -38.54 1.74 -25.99
N THR A 168 -39.23 2.88 -26.08
CA THR A 168 -39.98 3.28 -27.28
C THR A 168 -39.04 3.52 -28.47
N ASP A 169 -38.00 4.33 -28.27
CA ASP A 169 -37.04 4.70 -29.31
C ASP A 169 -35.77 3.82 -29.30
N ARG A 170 -35.79 2.69 -28.57
CA ARG A 170 -34.62 1.80 -28.35
C ARG A 170 -33.79 1.51 -29.61
N ILE A 171 -34.43 1.21 -30.75
CA ILE A 171 -33.74 0.88 -32.01
C ILE A 171 -33.00 2.11 -32.53
N LYS A 172 -33.64 3.27 -32.53
CA LYS A 172 -33.05 4.54 -32.95
C LYS A 172 -31.92 4.94 -32.00
N TYR A 173 -32.14 4.83 -30.70
CA TYR A 173 -31.13 5.16 -29.70
C TYR A 173 -29.89 4.27 -29.84
N PHE A 174 -30.07 2.96 -29.99
CA PHE A 174 -28.96 2.03 -30.20
C PHE A 174 -28.25 2.29 -31.53
N ASN A 175 -29.00 2.39 -32.64
CA ASN A 175 -28.40 2.53 -33.98
C ASN A 175 -27.59 3.82 -34.14
N ASN A 176 -28.05 4.90 -33.53
CA ASN A 176 -27.43 6.23 -33.61
C ASN A 176 -26.48 6.52 -32.44
N ASN A 177 -26.19 5.53 -31.58
CA ASN A 177 -25.34 5.66 -30.40
C ASN A 177 -25.75 6.83 -29.49
N VAL A 178 -27.06 7.06 -29.33
CA VAL A 178 -27.61 8.13 -28.50
C VAL A 178 -27.53 7.78 -27.01
N TRP A 179 -27.47 6.49 -26.68
CA TRP A 179 -27.54 6.00 -25.32
C TRP A 179 -26.40 5.02 -24.99
N ALA A 180 -26.06 4.94 -23.71
CA ALA A 180 -25.11 3.97 -23.17
C ALA A 180 -25.42 3.65 -21.71
N THR A 181 -25.18 2.42 -21.27
CA THR A 181 -25.07 2.11 -19.83
C THR A 181 -23.65 2.36 -19.39
N THR A 182 -23.44 3.05 -18.27
CA THR A 182 -22.10 3.22 -17.70
C THR A 182 -22.04 2.73 -16.27
N ILE A 183 -20.89 2.22 -15.87
CA ILE A 183 -20.53 1.98 -14.47
C ILE A 183 -19.43 2.98 -14.12
N TYR A 184 -19.62 3.75 -13.06
CA TYR A 184 -18.59 4.60 -12.47
C TYR A 184 -18.05 3.94 -11.20
N LYS A 185 -16.75 4.10 -10.94
CA LYS A 185 -16.05 3.60 -9.74
C LYS A 185 -15.51 4.77 -8.92
N SER A 186 -15.66 4.69 -7.61
CA SER A 186 -14.95 5.53 -6.63
C SER A 186 -14.09 4.63 -5.74
N THR A 187 -12.88 5.11 -5.42
CA THR A 187 -11.92 4.47 -4.50
C THR A 187 -11.57 5.39 -3.32
N ASP A 188 -12.35 6.46 -3.15
CA ASP A 188 -12.23 7.49 -2.12
C ASP A 188 -13.60 7.77 -1.50
N ASP A 189 -14.34 6.70 -1.23
CA ASP A 189 -15.60 6.71 -0.48
C ASP A 189 -16.73 7.55 -1.09
N GLY A 190 -16.75 7.67 -2.41
CA GLY A 190 -17.75 8.40 -3.18
C GLY A 190 -17.40 9.86 -3.44
N HIS A 191 -16.21 10.31 -3.03
CA HIS A 191 -15.79 11.71 -3.22
C HIS A 191 -15.46 12.03 -4.68
N THR A 192 -14.79 11.13 -5.39
CA THR A 192 -14.50 11.25 -6.82
C THR A 192 -14.89 9.99 -7.56
N TRP A 193 -15.29 10.15 -8.83
CA TRP A 193 -15.82 9.06 -9.65
C TRP A 193 -15.12 9.03 -11.01
N GLY A 194 -14.58 7.87 -11.36
CA GLY A 194 -14.03 7.58 -12.68
C GLY A 194 -14.93 6.64 -13.46
N LYS A 195 -15.05 6.84 -14.78
CA LYS A 195 -15.78 5.89 -15.65
C LYS A 195 -15.03 4.55 -15.67
N ASN A 196 -15.66 3.48 -15.21
CA ASN A 196 -15.08 2.13 -15.11
C ASN A 196 -15.48 1.26 -16.31
N ALA A 197 -16.73 1.31 -16.75
CA ALA A 197 -17.21 0.60 -17.93
C ALA A 197 -18.28 1.39 -18.68
N GLU A 198 -18.38 1.16 -19.99
CA GLU A 198 -19.43 1.70 -20.86
C GLU A 198 -19.94 0.63 -21.81
N PHE A 199 -21.26 0.54 -21.96
CA PHE A 199 -21.92 -0.41 -22.85
C PHE A 199 -22.82 0.36 -23.80
N SER A 200 -22.40 0.40 -25.06
CA SER A 200 -23.08 1.09 -26.15
C SER A 200 -22.89 0.30 -27.44
N LYS A 201 -23.42 0.79 -28.56
CA LYS A 201 -23.14 0.17 -29.86
C LYS A 201 -21.64 0.21 -30.22
N GLN A 202 -20.89 1.16 -29.64
CA GLN A 202 -19.48 1.39 -29.94
C GLN A 202 -18.52 0.89 -28.84
N SER A 203 -19.03 0.52 -27.67
CA SER A 203 -18.22 0.11 -26.51
C SER A 203 -18.82 -1.13 -25.85
N ASN A 204 -18.00 -2.17 -25.71
CA ASN A 204 -18.42 -3.52 -25.29
C ASN A 204 -19.67 -4.05 -26.04
N PRO A 205 -19.75 -3.94 -27.39
CA PRO A 205 -20.92 -4.34 -28.17
C PRO A 205 -21.19 -5.85 -28.10
N GLU A 206 -20.19 -6.67 -27.79
CA GLU A 206 -20.31 -8.13 -27.66
C GLU A 206 -21.24 -8.55 -26.53
N VAL A 207 -21.31 -7.79 -25.43
CA VAL A 207 -22.17 -8.08 -24.27
C VAL A 207 -23.65 -8.10 -24.67
N PHE A 208 -24.07 -7.21 -25.57
CA PHE A 208 -25.45 -7.12 -26.07
C PHE A 208 -25.93 -8.41 -26.75
N SER A 209 -25.03 -9.14 -27.40
CA SER A 209 -25.36 -10.35 -28.17
C SER A 209 -25.53 -11.61 -27.31
N LYS A 210 -25.01 -11.61 -26.08
CA LYS A 210 -25.02 -12.76 -25.17
C LYS A 210 -26.44 -13.07 -24.68
N VAL A 211 -27.19 -12.04 -24.34
CA VAL A 211 -28.58 -12.16 -23.89
C VAL A 211 -29.51 -11.92 -25.08
N GLN A 212 -30.31 -12.91 -25.43
CA GLN A 212 -31.27 -12.84 -26.53
C GLN A 212 -32.65 -13.24 -26.04
N LYS A 213 -33.70 -12.59 -26.54
CA LYS A 213 -35.07 -12.97 -26.26
C LYS A 213 -35.64 -13.80 -27.40
N GLY A 214 -35.27 -15.07 -27.43
CA GLY A 214 -35.39 -15.96 -28.59
C GLY A 214 -34.26 -15.75 -29.61
N ASN A 215 -34.17 -16.67 -30.59
CA ASN A 215 -33.11 -16.62 -31.60
C ASN A 215 -33.14 -15.32 -32.40
N GLY A 216 -31.98 -14.64 -32.50
CA GLY A 216 -31.82 -13.45 -33.35
C GLY A 216 -32.46 -12.19 -32.79
N ASN A 217 -32.71 -12.13 -31.48
CA ASN A 217 -33.32 -10.98 -30.81
C ASN A 217 -32.47 -10.49 -29.62
N PRO A 218 -31.28 -9.92 -29.89
CA PRO A 218 -30.34 -9.52 -28.85
C PRO A 218 -30.86 -8.36 -28.00
N VAL A 219 -30.20 -8.15 -26.86
CA VAL A 219 -30.32 -6.89 -26.12
C VAL A 219 -29.80 -5.77 -27.03
N ILE A 220 -30.48 -4.63 -27.02
CA ILE A 220 -30.03 -3.38 -27.68
C ILE A 220 -30.04 -2.19 -26.71
N GLY A 221 -30.45 -2.43 -25.47
CA GLY A 221 -30.19 -1.55 -24.34
C GLY A 221 -30.54 -2.13 -23.00
N PHE A 222 -30.00 -1.56 -21.92
CA PHE A 222 -30.27 -2.02 -20.57
C PHE A 222 -30.03 -0.93 -19.55
N LEU A 223 -30.63 -1.07 -18.37
CA LEU A 223 -30.47 -0.15 -17.24
C LEU A 223 -30.28 -0.96 -15.97
N GLY A 224 -29.75 -0.31 -14.95
CA GLY A 224 -29.75 -0.87 -13.61
C GLY A 224 -31.17 -1.19 -13.11
N GLY A 225 -31.23 -2.04 -12.10
CA GLY A 225 -32.46 -2.42 -11.41
C GLY A 225 -33.07 -1.29 -10.57
N VAL A 226 -32.28 -0.23 -10.32
CA VAL A 226 -32.56 0.91 -9.44
C VAL A 226 -32.56 0.49 -7.97
N GLY A 227 -31.73 1.14 -7.14
CA GLY A 227 -31.48 0.74 -5.75
C GLY A 227 -30.05 0.24 -5.57
N SER A 228 -29.87 -1.03 -5.17
CA SER A 228 -28.55 -1.58 -4.86
C SER A 228 -28.21 -2.87 -5.61
N GLY A 229 -26.92 -3.04 -5.93
CA GLY A 229 -26.30 -4.33 -6.25
C GLY A 229 -25.78 -5.04 -5.00
N ILE A 230 -25.11 -6.18 -5.18
CA ILE A 230 -24.55 -6.98 -4.09
C ILE A 230 -23.13 -7.47 -4.44
N VAL A 231 -22.38 -7.84 -3.40
CA VAL A 231 -21.21 -8.72 -3.53
C VAL A 231 -21.62 -10.10 -3.05
N MET A 232 -21.49 -11.09 -3.92
CA MET A 232 -21.75 -12.49 -3.61
C MET A 232 -20.73 -13.03 -2.61
N ARG A 233 -21.05 -14.15 -1.96
CA ARG A 233 -20.15 -14.86 -1.04
C ARG A 233 -18.77 -15.15 -1.64
N ASP A 234 -18.70 -15.45 -2.93
CA ASP A 234 -17.45 -15.74 -3.65
C ASP A 234 -16.68 -14.49 -4.11
N GLY A 235 -17.17 -13.29 -3.79
CA GLY A 235 -16.60 -12.01 -4.20
C GLY A 235 -17.09 -11.48 -5.55
N THR A 236 -17.97 -12.20 -6.25
CA THR A 236 -18.56 -11.72 -7.50
C THR A 236 -19.43 -10.48 -7.26
N LEU A 237 -19.14 -9.38 -7.97
CA LEU A 237 -19.96 -8.17 -7.94
C LEU A 237 -21.15 -8.34 -8.87
N VAL A 238 -22.38 -8.04 -8.42
CA VAL A 238 -23.59 -8.25 -9.22
C VAL A 238 -24.49 -7.03 -9.19
N PHE A 239 -24.83 -6.53 -10.39
CA PHE A 239 -25.90 -5.58 -10.61
C PHE A 239 -27.15 -6.28 -11.17
N PRO A 240 -28.32 -6.09 -10.54
CA PRO A 240 -29.59 -6.38 -11.20
C PRO A 240 -29.79 -5.43 -12.37
N ILE A 241 -30.24 -5.93 -13.53
CA ILE A 241 -30.48 -5.09 -14.71
C ILE A 241 -31.79 -5.43 -15.42
N GLN A 242 -32.41 -4.42 -16.03
CA GLN A 242 -33.51 -4.59 -16.99
C GLN A 242 -33.01 -4.31 -18.40
N THR A 243 -33.40 -5.14 -19.35
CA THR A 243 -32.94 -5.11 -20.75
C THR A 243 -34.08 -4.76 -21.70
N THR A 244 -33.75 -4.20 -22.85
CA THR A 244 -34.66 -4.03 -23.99
C THR A 244 -34.08 -4.70 -25.23
N HIS A 245 -34.96 -5.31 -26.01
CA HIS A 245 -34.66 -6.18 -27.15
C HIS A 245 -35.20 -5.60 -28.45
N GLN A 246 -34.60 -5.98 -29.56
CA GLN A 246 -34.94 -5.47 -30.88
C GLN A 246 -36.42 -5.71 -31.24
N ASN A 247 -36.89 -6.94 -31.03
CA ASN A 247 -38.24 -7.39 -31.34
C ASN A 247 -38.99 -7.80 -30.08
N SER A 248 -40.31 -7.67 -30.12
CA SER A 248 -41.17 -8.24 -29.09
C SER A 248 -41.19 -9.77 -29.26
N ASN A 249 -40.97 -10.50 -28.18
CA ASN A 249 -41.08 -11.96 -28.16
C ASN A 249 -41.67 -12.40 -26.82
N THR A 250 -42.15 -13.63 -26.69
CA THR A 250 -42.63 -14.21 -25.43
C THR A 250 -41.61 -15.18 -24.79
N ALA A 251 -40.43 -15.36 -25.39
CA ALA A 251 -39.36 -16.17 -24.81
C ALA A 251 -39.03 -15.72 -23.38
N GLY A 252 -39.04 -16.66 -22.43
CA GLY A 252 -38.81 -16.39 -21.01
C GLY A 252 -39.93 -15.62 -20.28
N SER A 253 -41.09 -15.42 -20.91
CA SER A 253 -42.27 -14.78 -20.28
C SER A 253 -43.24 -15.82 -19.72
N PRO A 254 -43.41 -15.95 -18.39
CA PRO A 254 -44.39 -16.86 -17.80
C PRO A 254 -45.83 -16.54 -18.23
N ASN A 255 -46.14 -15.26 -18.48
CA ASN A 255 -47.48 -14.78 -18.82
C ASN A 255 -47.74 -14.63 -20.33
N ARG A 256 -46.85 -15.16 -21.20
CA ARG A 256 -46.89 -15.02 -22.67
C ARG A 256 -47.17 -13.60 -23.20
N THR A 257 -46.78 -12.56 -22.47
CA THR A 257 -46.93 -11.18 -22.94
C THR A 257 -45.87 -10.89 -24.00
N ASN A 258 -46.29 -10.43 -25.18
CA ASN A 258 -45.38 -10.03 -26.24
C ASN A 258 -44.71 -8.70 -25.86
N THR A 259 -43.49 -8.74 -25.33
CA THR A 259 -42.80 -7.56 -24.75
C THR A 259 -41.39 -7.40 -25.30
N PHE A 260 -40.91 -6.16 -25.31
CA PHE A 260 -39.54 -5.81 -25.68
C PHE A 260 -38.56 -5.90 -24.51
N ILE A 261 -39.07 -5.94 -23.27
CA ILE A 261 -38.28 -5.83 -22.05
C ILE A 261 -38.09 -7.22 -21.42
N ALA A 262 -36.89 -7.48 -20.90
CA ALA A 262 -36.54 -8.63 -20.08
C ALA A 262 -35.62 -8.19 -18.92
N THR A 263 -35.18 -9.12 -18.08
CA THR A 263 -34.27 -8.86 -16.95
C THR A 263 -33.23 -9.97 -16.87
N THR A 264 -32.03 -9.60 -16.41
CA THR A 264 -30.92 -10.52 -16.16
C THR A 264 -29.95 -9.85 -15.18
N LEU A 265 -28.71 -10.33 -15.09
CA LEU A 265 -27.67 -9.82 -14.22
C LEU A 265 -26.47 -9.33 -15.04
N MET A 266 -25.86 -8.24 -14.58
CA MET A 266 -24.52 -7.81 -14.99
C MET A 266 -23.57 -8.14 -13.84
N TYR A 267 -22.48 -8.85 -14.08
CA TYR A 267 -21.58 -9.29 -13.01
C TYR A 267 -20.11 -9.08 -13.35
N SER A 268 -19.27 -9.06 -12.32
CA SER A 268 -17.82 -9.05 -12.41
C SER A 268 -17.22 -10.06 -11.46
N THR A 269 -16.41 -10.98 -11.99
CA THR A 269 -15.68 -12.02 -11.23
C THR A 269 -14.21 -11.65 -11.00
N ASP A 270 -13.78 -10.46 -11.42
CA ASP A 270 -12.39 -10.01 -11.37
C ASP A 270 -12.24 -8.67 -10.63
N ASN A 271 -13.10 -8.47 -9.63
CA ASN A 271 -13.14 -7.30 -8.76
C ASN A 271 -13.37 -5.99 -9.54
N GLY A 272 -14.31 -6.01 -10.48
CA GLY A 272 -14.78 -4.87 -11.26
C GLY A 272 -13.80 -4.39 -12.33
N LYS A 273 -12.89 -5.24 -12.81
CA LYS A 273 -12.01 -4.93 -13.96
C LYS A 273 -12.76 -5.14 -15.28
N THR A 274 -13.52 -6.21 -15.37
CA THR A 274 -14.42 -6.51 -16.49
C THR A 274 -15.82 -6.85 -15.99
N TRP A 275 -16.81 -6.64 -16.85
CA TRP A 275 -18.22 -6.80 -16.53
C TRP A 275 -18.92 -7.54 -17.67
N ASP A 276 -19.79 -8.49 -17.33
CA ASP A 276 -20.41 -9.36 -18.32
C ASP A 276 -21.87 -9.73 -17.99
N MET A 277 -22.59 -10.20 -19.00
CA MET A 277 -23.89 -10.84 -18.87
C MET A 277 -23.79 -12.32 -19.28
N LYS A 278 -24.47 -13.19 -18.55
CA LYS A 278 -24.52 -14.61 -18.88
C LYS A 278 -25.30 -14.82 -20.19
N ALA A 279 -24.76 -15.65 -21.09
CA ALA A 279 -25.41 -15.94 -22.36
C ALA A 279 -26.72 -16.72 -22.16
N THR A 280 -27.82 -16.27 -22.77
CA THR A 280 -29.12 -16.94 -22.68
C THR A 280 -30.03 -16.54 -23.84
N LYS A 281 -30.99 -17.41 -24.16
CA LYS A 281 -32.05 -17.15 -25.14
C LYS A 281 -33.43 -16.97 -24.51
N THR A 282 -33.52 -17.15 -23.20
CA THR A 282 -34.75 -17.14 -22.42
C THR A 282 -34.59 -16.28 -21.17
N PRO A 283 -34.16 -15.01 -21.29
CA PRO A 283 -34.08 -14.10 -20.16
C PRO A 283 -35.47 -13.89 -19.56
N LEU A 284 -35.51 -13.63 -18.26
CA LEU A 284 -36.76 -13.50 -17.52
C LEU A 284 -37.56 -12.27 -18.00
N SER A 285 -38.85 -12.46 -18.30
CA SER A 285 -39.70 -11.39 -18.88
C SER A 285 -41.09 -11.38 -18.25
N MET A 286 -41.25 -10.75 -17.08
CA MET A 286 -42.49 -10.84 -16.30
C MET A 286 -43.64 -9.93 -16.76
N ASN A 287 -43.33 -8.77 -17.33
CA ASN A 287 -44.30 -7.80 -17.80
C ASN A 287 -43.71 -6.90 -18.91
N GLY A 288 -44.55 -6.07 -19.54
CA GLY A 288 -44.17 -5.21 -20.66
C GLY A 288 -43.91 -3.74 -20.34
N GLN A 289 -44.00 -3.34 -19.07
CA GLN A 289 -43.89 -1.95 -18.65
C GLN A 289 -42.48 -1.61 -18.15
N SER A 290 -42.04 -2.30 -17.11
CA SER A 290 -40.73 -2.13 -16.50
C SER A 290 -40.41 -3.35 -15.64
N LEU A 291 -39.13 -3.71 -15.61
CA LEU A 291 -38.61 -4.80 -14.79
C LEU A 291 -37.55 -4.29 -13.81
N GLU A 292 -37.65 -3.04 -13.33
CA GLU A 292 -36.86 -2.57 -12.18
C GLU A 292 -36.87 -3.63 -11.07
N ASN A 293 -35.69 -3.98 -10.59
CA ASN A 293 -35.47 -5.18 -9.79
C ASN A 293 -34.29 -5.04 -8.83
N MET A 294 -34.31 -5.88 -7.80
CA MET A 294 -33.29 -6.01 -6.75
C MET A 294 -32.82 -7.45 -6.71
N VAL A 295 -31.56 -7.66 -6.31
CA VAL A 295 -30.96 -8.99 -6.20
C VAL A 295 -30.46 -9.23 -4.79
N PHE A 296 -30.57 -10.47 -4.31
CA PHE A 296 -29.90 -10.94 -3.10
C PHE A 296 -29.49 -12.40 -3.26
N GLU A 297 -28.48 -12.82 -2.50
CA GLU A 297 -28.01 -14.21 -2.49
C GLU A 297 -28.61 -14.97 -1.30
N VAL A 298 -29.47 -15.97 -1.56
CA VAL A 298 -30.19 -16.69 -0.49
C VAL A 298 -29.37 -17.87 0.07
N GLU A 299 -28.62 -18.54 -0.82
CA GLU A 299 -27.74 -19.68 -0.56
C GLU A 299 -26.48 -19.48 -1.42
N PRO A 300 -25.32 -20.08 -1.08
CA PRO A 300 -24.11 -19.91 -1.88
C PRO A 300 -24.35 -20.20 -3.36
N GLY A 301 -24.10 -19.22 -4.23
CA GLY A 301 -24.30 -19.30 -5.68
C GLY A 301 -25.75 -19.20 -6.16
N LYS A 302 -26.73 -18.99 -5.27
CA LYS A 302 -28.16 -18.89 -5.61
C LYS A 302 -28.67 -17.46 -5.42
N LEU A 303 -28.81 -16.77 -6.54
CA LEU A 303 -29.28 -15.39 -6.59
C LEU A 303 -30.79 -15.36 -6.80
N VAL A 304 -31.48 -14.56 -6.01
CA VAL A 304 -32.90 -14.27 -6.16
C VAL A 304 -33.04 -12.83 -6.64
N VAL A 305 -33.75 -12.65 -7.75
CA VAL A 305 -34.18 -11.35 -8.25
C VAL A 305 -35.63 -11.14 -7.90
N THR A 306 -35.91 -10.00 -7.27
CA THR A 306 -37.26 -9.52 -6.97
C THR A 306 -37.52 -8.26 -7.74
N GLY A 307 -38.73 -8.07 -8.27
CA GLY A 307 -38.96 -6.87 -9.05
C GLY A 307 -40.37 -6.34 -9.10
N ARG A 308 -40.47 -5.24 -9.84
CA ARG A 308 -41.66 -4.40 -9.98
C ARG A 308 -42.78 -5.14 -10.71
N GLY A 309 -43.93 -5.24 -10.06
CA GLY A 309 -45.17 -5.80 -10.62
C GLY A 309 -46.37 -5.43 -9.76
N ASN A 310 -47.60 -5.69 -10.23
CA ASN A 310 -48.82 -5.49 -9.45
C ASN A 310 -48.74 -6.26 -8.13
N ASN A 311 -48.23 -7.50 -8.19
CA ASN A 311 -47.60 -8.16 -7.07
C ASN A 311 -46.09 -8.22 -7.36
N ARG A 312 -45.27 -8.13 -6.31
CA ARG A 312 -43.82 -8.32 -6.45
C ARG A 312 -43.56 -9.72 -6.99
N TRP A 313 -42.84 -9.83 -8.09
CA TRP A 313 -42.42 -11.13 -8.63
C TRP A 313 -41.04 -11.49 -8.08
N ALA A 314 -40.74 -12.78 -7.97
CA ALA A 314 -39.45 -13.27 -7.49
C ALA A 314 -39.04 -14.55 -8.23
N TYR A 315 -37.82 -14.56 -8.75
CA TYR A 315 -37.23 -15.70 -9.47
C TYR A 315 -35.77 -15.86 -9.04
N TYR A 316 -35.26 -17.08 -9.10
CA TYR A 316 -33.88 -17.38 -8.77
C TYR A 316 -33.11 -17.98 -9.95
N THR A 317 -31.79 -17.84 -9.88
CA THR A 317 -30.80 -18.44 -10.78
C THR A 317 -29.64 -19.00 -9.95
N THR A 318 -29.03 -20.08 -10.42
CA THR A 318 -27.78 -20.65 -9.88
C THR A 318 -26.63 -20.60 -10.88
N ASP A 319 -26.83 -19.88 -11.99
CA ASP A 319 -25.91 -19.83 -13.14
C ASP A 319 -25.69 -18.39 -13.66
N LEU A 320 -25.88 -17.40 -12.77
CA LEU A 320 -25.74 -15.96 -13.05
C LEU A 320 -26.71 -15.43 -14.12
N GLY A 321 -27.87 -16.07 -14.27
CA GLY A 321 -28.97 -15.59 -15.09
C GLY A 321 -29.12 -16.28 -16.46
N GLU A 322 -28.46 -17.43 -16.68
CA GLU A 322 -28.68 -18.25 -17.86
C GLU A 322 -30.09 -18.87 -17.82
N THR A 323 -30.44 -19.47 -16.69
CA THR A 323 -31.75 -20.06 -16.41
C THR A 323 -32.41 -19.44 -15.18
N TRP A 324 -33.75 -19.43 -15.19
CA TRP A 324 -34.56 -18.77 -14.16
C TRP A 324 -35.70 -19.68 -13.70
N HIS A 325 -35.91 -19.70 -12.39
CA HIS A 325 -36.93 -20.51 -11.74
C HIS A 325 -37.74 -19.66 -10.77
N GLU A 326 -39.04 -19.94 -10.64
CA GLU A 326 -39.88 -19.17 -9.72
C GLU A 326 -39.42 -19.35 -8.26
N PHE A 327 -39.34 -18.25 -7.52
CA PHE A 327 -38.97 -18.26 -6.10
C PHE A 327 -40.21 -18.08 -5.23
N THR A 328 -40.89 -19.19 -4.96
CA THR A 328 -42.21 -19.24 -4.30
C THR A 328 -42.30 -18.57 -2.92
N PRO A 329 -41.25 -18.49 -2.06
CA PRO A 329 -41.35 -17.83 -0.77
C PRO A 329 -41.75 -16.34 -0.87
N VAL A 330 -41.29 -15.67 -1.93
CA VAL A 330 -41.46 -14.21 -2.11
C VAL A 330 -42.34 -13.87 -3.31
N ASN A 331 -42.44 -14.75 -4.31
CA ASN A 331 -43.21 -14.48 -5.51
C ASN A 331 -44.69 -14.25 -5.15
N GLY A 332 -45.21 -13.07 -5.53
CA GLY A 332 -46.59 -12.68 -5.24
C GLY A 332 -46.88 -12.35 -3.77
N PHE A 333 -45.87 -12.12 -2.92
CA PHE A 333 -46.05 -12.15 -1.45
C PHE A 333 -47.10 -11.18 -0.90
N SER A 334 -47.32 -10.03 -1.54
CA SER A 334 -48.26 -9.02 -1.04
C SER A 334 -48.97 -8.30 -2.17
N GLY A 335 -50.32 -8.31 -2.09
CA GLY A 335 -51.17 -7.42 -2.86
C GLY A 335 -50.88 -5.95 -2.56
N THR A 336 -51.26 -5.06 -3.47
CA THR A 336 -51.14 -3.60 -3.28
C THR A 336 -52.27 -2.88 -4.01
N THR A 337 -52.66 -1.73 -3.48
CA THR A 337 -53.55 -0.77 -4.17
C THR A 337 -52.77 0.39 -4.77
N SER A 338 -51.44 0.36 -4.69
CA SER A 338 -50.53 1.35 -5.28
C SER A 338 -50.24 1.06 -6.74
N GLN A 339 -49.93 2.09 -7.52
CA GLN A 339 -49.23 1.93 -8.79
C GLN A 339 -47.93 1.15 -8.61
N THR A 340 -47.72 0.23 -9.54
CA THR A 340 -46.51 -0.58 -9.68
C THR A 340 -45.27 0.32 -9.72
N THR A 341 -44.35 0.10 -8.80
CA THR A 341 -43.14 0.89 -8.58
C THR A 341 -41.95 0.01 -8.16
N GLN A 342 -40.72 0.50 -8.29
CA GLN A 342 -39.55 -0.14 -7.69
C GLN A 342 -39.67 -0.13 -6.14
N GLY A 343 -38.92 -1.00 -5.47
CA GLY A 343 -38.72 -0.98 -4.03
C GLY A 343 -37.49 -1.81 -3.67
N SER A 344 -37.02 -1.71 -2.44
CA SER A 344 -35.78 -2.37 -2.01
C SER A 344 -36.05 -3.78 -1.49
N SER A 345 -35.06 -4.66 -1.63
CA SER A 345 -35.01 -5.99 -1.02
C SER A 345 -33.60 -6.23 -0.47
N LEU A 346 -33.46 -6.51 0.83
CA LEU A 346 -32.19 -6.85 1.47
C LEU A 346 -32.33 -8.14 2.26
N TYR A 347 -31.44 -9.11 2.03
CA TYR A 347 -31.38 -10.35 2.80
C TYR A 347 -30.24 -10.27 3.81
N VAL A 348 -30.58 -10.13 5.09
CA VAL A 348 -29.64 -9.68 6.13
C VAL A 348 -29.66 -10.59 7.34
N THR A 349 -28.49 -10.79 7.94
CA THR A 349 -28.34 -11.42 9.26
C THR A 349 -28.61 -10.38 10.35
N LEU A 350 -29.45 -10.71 11.33
CA LEU A 350 -29.84 -9.88 12.47
C LEU A 350 -28.85 -9.99 13.64
N PRO A 351 -28.85 -9.07 14.62
CA PRO A 351 -27.98 -9.16 15.81
C PRO A 351 -28.17 -10.45 16.61
N ASN A 352 -29.40 -10.97 16.68
CA ASN A 352 -29.69 -12.28 17.27
C ASN A 352 -29.32 -13.49 16.40
N GLY A 353 -28.63 -13.31 15.26
CA GLY A 353 -28.13 -14.40 14.40
C GLY A 353 -29.12 -14.94 13.37
N ARG A 354 -30.38 -14.48 13.36
CA ARG A 354 -31.39 -14.93 12.40
C ARG A 354 -31.24 -14.21 11.07
N LYS A 355 -31.58 -14.85 9.95
CA LYS A 355 -31.55 -14.22 8.63
C LYS A 355 -32.95 -13.94 8.10
N VAL A 356 -33.19 -12.73 7.62
CA VAL A 356 -34.52 -12.29 7.15
C VAL A 356 -34.41 -11.50 5.86
N LEU A 357 -35.49 -11.47 5.08
CA LEU A 357 -35.62 -10.61 3.91
C LEU A 357 -36.43 -9.37 4.27
N LEU A 358 -35.79 -8.20 4.21
CA LEU A 358 -36.42 -6.90 4.40
C LEU A 358 -36.82 -6.31 3.05
N VAL A 359 -38.09 -5.93 2.89
CA VAL A 359 -38.63 -5.37 1.66
C VAL A 359 -39.30 -4.04 1.92
N SER A 360 -38.93 -3.00 1.17
CA SER A 360 -39.65 -1.72 1.17
C SER A 360 -40.52 -1.58 -0.07
N LYS A 361 -41.81 -1.30 0.11
CA LYS A 361 -42.72 -1.02 -1.01
C LYS A 361 -43.96 -0.22 -0.58
N PRO A 362 -44.60 0.52 -1.50
CA PRO A 362 -45.93 1.07 -1.25
C PRO A 362 -47.01 -0.01 -1.14
N ASN A 363 -47.81 0.07 -0.08
CA ASN A 363 -49.03 -0.73 0.06
C ASN A 363 -50.23 -0.13 -0.67
N GLY A 364 -50.16 1.17 -0.99
CA GLY A 364 -51.27 1.96 -1.51
C GLY A 364 -52.17 2.49 -0.39
N ASN A 365 -52.99 3.48 -0.72
CA ASN A 365 -53.86 4.18 0.23
C ASN A 365 -55.30 4.32 -0.28
N ASN A 366 -55.73 3.45 -1.21
CA ASN A 366 -57.04 3.53 -1.89
C ASN A 366 -57.32 4.89 -2.55
N ASP A 367 -56.28 5.54 -3.05
CA ASP A 367 -56.22 6.94 -3.50
C ASP A 367 -55.99 7.04 -5.01
N ASN A 368 -56.83 6.35 -5.78
CA ASN A 368 -56.75 6.25 -7.24
C ASN A 368 -55.40 5.71 -7.73
N TRP A 369 -54.92 4.64 -7.08
CA TRP A 369 -53.70 3.93 -7.46
C TRP A 369 -52.44 4.78 -7.28
N SER A 370 -52.44 5.77 -6.38
CA SER A 370 -51.23 6.55 -6.10
C SER A 370 -50.22 5.74 -5.29
N ARG A 371 -48.95 6.15 -5.31
CA ARG A 371 -47.85 5.44 -4.64
C ARG A 371 -47.76 5.75 -3.14
N GLY A 372 -48.89 5.58 -2.44
CA GLY A 372 -49.06 5.90 -1.02
C GLY A 372 -48.65 4.77 -0.06
N ASN A 373 -48.51 5.12 1.22
CA ASN A 373 -48.15 4.21 2.32
C ASN A 373 -46.91 3.34 2.02
N LEU A 374 -45.74 3.98 1.89
CA LEU A 374 -44.47 3.25 1.78
C LEU A 374 -44.23 2.47 3.08
N ALA A 375 -44.20 1.15 2.99
CA ALA A 375 -44.11 0.25 4.13
C ALA A 375 -42.81 -0.57 4.09
N LEU A 376 -42.34 -0.94 5.29
CA LEU A 376 -41.31 -1.94 5.51
C LEU A 376 -41.98 -3.28 5.85
N TRP A 377 -41.58 -4.33 5.16
CA TRP A 377 -41.99 -5.70 5.37
C TRP A 377 -40.79 -6.56 5.75
N MET A 378 -41.01 -7.51 6.65
CA MET A 378 -40.11 -8.62 6.96
C MET A 378 -40.73 -9.89 6.39
N LEU A 379 -39.94 -10.66 5.66
CA LEU A 379 -40.31 -11.94 5.07
C LEU A 379 -39.27 -13.00 5.48
N ASP A 380 -39.71 -14.26 5.53
CA ASP A 380 -38.80 -15.40 5.48
C ASP A 380 -38.52 -15.76 4.01
N ALA A 381 -37.24 -15.87 3.65
CA ALA A 381 -36.86 -16.29 2.30
C ALA A 381 -37.08 -17.79 2.06
N LYS A 382 -37.49 -18.57 3.07
CA LYS A 382 -37.71 -20.01 2.98
C LYS A 382 -39.17 -20.42 3.18
N ASP A 383 -39.98 -19.66 3.92
CA ASP A 383 -41.39 -19.96 4.19
C ASP A 383 -42.35 -18.87 3.65
N PRO A 384 -43.22 -19.17 2.66
CA PRO A 384 -44.19 -18.21 2.12
C PRO A 384 -45.31 -17.81 3.09
N ASN A 385 -45.43 -18.41 4.28
CA ASN A 385 -46.42 -18.02 5.28
C ASN A 385 -45.89 -16.94 6.24
N HIS A 386 -44.57 -16.79 6.33
CA HIS A 386 -43.91 -15.84 7.20
C HIS A 386 -43.80 -14.47 6.52
N LYS A 387 -44.85 -13.65 6.72
CA LYS A 387 -44.94 -12.29 6.19
C LYS A 387 -45.43 -11.34 7.26
N TYR A 388 -44.65 -10.29 7.52
CA TYR A 388 -44.96 -9.33 8.58
C TYR A 388 -44.72 -7.90 8.10
N GLN A 389 -45.77 -7.08 8.15
CA GLN A 389 -45.62 -5.64 7.95
C GLN A 389 -45.04 -5.04 9.23
N VAL A 390 -43.82 -4.51 9.14
CA VAL A 390 -43.12 -3.94 10.29
C VAL A 390 -43.64 -2.55 10.61
N GLU A 391 -43.68 -1.65 9.62
CA GLU A 391 -44.04 -0.24 9.82
C GLU A 391 -44.47 0.43 8.50
N ILE A 392 -45.29 1.48 8.58
CA ILE A 392 -45.51 2.39 7.44
C ILE A 392 -44.52 3.55 7.59
N ILE A 393 -43.46 3.54 6.79
CA ILE A 393 -42.36 4.50 6.84
C ILE A 393 -42.80 5.91 6.44
N ARG A 394 -43.58 6.00 5.35
CA ARG A 394 -44.15 7.24 4.82
C ARG A 394 -45.67 7.06 4.67
N PRO A 395 -46.48 7.48 5.65
CA PRO A 395 -47.92 7.35 5.59
C PRO A 395 -48.54 8.37 4.63
N GLY A 396 -49.73 8.06 4.14
CA GLY A 396 -50.54 8.94 3.31
C GLY A 396 -50.37 8.72 1.80
N SER A 397 -50.98 9.62 1.03
CA SER A 397 -50.97 9.56 -0.44
C SER A 397 -49.57 9.81 -0.99
N GLY A 398 -49.27 9.15 -2.11
CA GLY A 398 -48.10 9.47 -2.92
C GLY A 398 -48.48 10.12 -4.25
N ASN A 399 -47.54 10.13 -5.18
CA ASN A 399 -47.78 10.52 -6.56
C ASN A 399 -46.98 9.63 -7.54
N ALA A 400 -47.47 9.50 -8.77
CA ALA A 400 -46.87 8.63 -9.79
C ALA A 400 -45.46 9.06 -10.25
N ALA A 401 -44.99 10.23 -9.84
CA ALA A 401 -43.86 10.92 -10.44
C ALA A 401 -42.87 11.46 -9.41
N GLY A 402 -42.78 10.85 -8.24
CA GLY A 402 -41.81 11.18 -7.19
C GLY A 402 -42.26 10.72 -5.81
N ALA A 403 -42.98 9.62 -5.74
CA ALA A 403 -43.20 8.88 -4.51
C ALA A 403 -43.03 7.39 -4.82
N GLY A 404 -42.65 6.63 -3.81
CA GLY A 404 -42.73 5.16 -3.80
C GLY A 404 -41.44 4.40 -4.11
N TYR A 405 -40.44 5.00 -4.77
CA TYR A 405 -39.11 4.37 -4.88
C TYR A 405 -38.39 4.46 -3.53
N SER A 406 -37.60 3.43 -3.22
CA SER A 406 -36.81 3.39 -1.99
C SER A 406 -35.63 2.43 -2.11
N SER A 407 -34.59 2.72 -1.34
CA SER A 407 -33.40 1.89 -1.18
C SER A 407 -33.12 1.74 0.31
N LEU A 408 -33.12 0.50 0.78
CA LEU A 408 -32.69 0.16 2.14
C LEU A 408 -31.17 0.01 2.16
N ALA A 409 -30.57 0.24 3.32
CA ALA A 409 -29.20 -0.17 3.60
C ALA A 409 -29.07 -0.65 5.05
N TYR A 410 -28.29 -1.70 5.28
CA TYR A 410 -28.19 -2.37 6.57
C TYR A 410 -26.74 -2.77 6.86
N LYS A 411 -26.25 -2.47 8.07
CA LYS A 411 -24.93 -2.88 8.55
C LYS A 411 -24.89 -2.79 10.08
N ASP A 412 -24.21 -3.75 10.71
CA ASP A 412 -23.97 -3.75 12.16
C ASP A 412 -25.25 -3.65 13.02
N GLY A 413 -26.36 -4.24 12.56
CA GLY A 413 -27.66 -4.11 13.24
C GLY A 413 -28.38 -2.77 13.02
N ASN A 414 -27.86 -1.87 12.20
CA ASN A 414 -28.46 -0.57 11.90
C ASN A 414 -29.14 -0.60 10.53
N LEU A 415 -30.39 -0.13 10.48
CA LEU A 415 -31.21 -0.13 9.27
C LEU A 415 -31.56 1.29 8.86
N PHE A 416 -31.32 1.63 7.60
CA PHE A 416 -31.64 2.93 7.03
C PHE A 416 -32.45 2.77 5.76
N ILE A 417 -33.17 3.83 5.39
CA ILE A 417 -33.89 3.93 4.13
C ILE A 417 -33.68 5.30 3.51
N ALA A 418 -33.38 5.33 2.21
CA ALA A 418 -33.56 6.49 1.36
C ALA A 418 -34.83 6.29 0.51
N TYR A 419 -35.71 7.28 0.45
CA TYR A 419 -36.98 7.17 -0.29
C TYR A 419 -37.39 8.48 -0.96
N GLU A 420 -38.24 8.37 -1.98
CA GLU A 420 -38.86 9.53 -2.61
C GLU A 420 -39.98 10.10 -1.72
N ASP A 421 -39.89 11.39 -1.39
CA ASP A 421 -40.89 12.14 -0.63
C ASP A 421 -41.42 13.33 -1.45
N ASP A 422 -42.38 13.04 -2.32
CA ASP A 422 -42.98 14.01 -3.26
C ASP A 422 -41.98 14.78 -4.14
N GLY A 423 -40.89 14.10 -4.49
CA GLY A 423 -39.80 14.60 -5.33
C GLY A 423 -38.54 14.96 -4.58
N ASP A 424 -38.57 15.02 -3.24
CA ASP A 424 -37.36 15.10 -2.44
C ASP A 424 -36.80 13.69 -2.21
N ILE A 425 -35.52 13.60 -1.86
CA ILE A 425 -34.90 12.37 -1.38
C ILE A 425 -34.71 12.50 0.12
N THR A 426 -35.46 11.71 0.88
CA THR A 426 -35.41 11.71 2.34
C THR A 426 -34.70 10.46 2.84
N VAL A 427 -33.79 10.62 3.80
CA VAL A 427 -33.12 9.52 4.50
C VAL A 427 -33.64 9.42 5.92
N LYS A 428 -33.95 8.20 6.35
CA LYS A 428 -34.44 7.91 7.70
C LYS A 428 -33.68 6.75 8.34
N ASN A 429 -33.38 6.90 9.62
CA ASN A 429 -32.89 5.81 10.47
C ASN A 429 -34.08 5.00 10.99
N LEU A 430 -34.05 3.69 10.75
CA LEU A 430 -35.08 2.71 11.10
C LEU A 430 -34.59 1.70 12.15
N THR A 431 -33.41 1.92 12.74
CA THR A 431 -32.80 0.98 13.70
C THR A 431 -33.68 0.73 14.92
N ASN A 432 -34.53 1.68 15.30
CA ASN A 432 -35.51 1.49 16.38
C ASN A 432 -36.55 0.38 16.09
N LEU A 433 -36.70 -0.05 14.83
CA LEU A 433 -37.58 -1.15 14.43
C LEU A 433 -36.90 -2.52 14.56
N MET A 434 -35.59 -2.59 14.80
CA MET A 434 -34.83 -3.84 14.79
C MET A 434 -35.23 -4.77 15.93
N GLU A 435 -35.49 -4.25 17.13
CA GLU A 435 -35.97 -5.05 18.27
C GLU A 435 -37.28 -5.81 17.91
N LYS A 436 -38.19 -5.14 17.21
CA LYS A 436 -39.45 -5.72 16.73
C LYS A 436 -39.22 -6.78 15.66
N ILE A 437 -38.26 -6.56 14.76
CA ILE A 437 -37.87 -7.51 13.70
C ILE A 437 -37.22 -8.76 14.33
N GLU A 438 -36.33 -8.58 15.30
CA GLU A 438 -35.65 -9.66 16.03
C GLU A 438 -36.64 -10.51 16.83
N ALA A 439 -37.58 -9.88 17.55
CA ALA A 439 -38.64 -10.59 18.26
C ALA A 439 -39.50 -11.43 17.30
N LYS A 440 -39.85 -10.88 16.13
CA LYS A 440 -40.62 -11.62 15.12
C LYS A 440 -39.81 -12.78 14.50
N ALA A 441 -38.51 -12.61 14.29
CA ALA A 441 -37.62 -13.69 13.81
C ALA A 441 -37.58 -14.87 14.79
N LEU A 442 -37.57 -14.58 16.10
CA LEU A 442 -37.63 -15.59 17.15
C LEU A 442 -39.00 -16.28 17.19
N GLU A 443 -40.09 -15.53 17.06
CA GLU A 443 -41.46 -16.07 16.97
C GLU A 443 -41.62 -17.05 15.81
N TRP A 444 -41.01 -16.76 14.66
CA TRP A 444 -40.96 -17.65 13.49
C TRP A 444 -39.99 -18.83 13.63
N ASN A 445 -39.29 -18.97 14.75
CA ASN A 445 -38.28 -20.00 15.00
C ASN A 445 -37.21 -20.07 13.90
N LEU A 446 -36.78 -18.92 13.38
CA LEU A 446 -35.72 -18.89 12.38
C LEU A 446 -34.38 -19.37 12.98
N PRO A 447 -33.56 -20.10 12.19
CA PRO A 447 -32.28 -20.63 12.66
C PRO A 447 -31.26 -19.53 12.90
N ASP A 448 -30.30 -19.81 13.78
CA ASP A 448 -29.11 -18.98 13.99
C ASP A 448 -28.06 -19.32 12.92
N VAL A 449 -28.06 -18.55 11.84
CA VAL A 449 -27.09 -18.74 10.74
C VAL A 449 -25.74 -18.10 11.05
N MET A 450 -25.68 -17.18 12.03
CA MET A 450 -24.43 -16.50 12.38
C MET A 450 -23.43 -17.49 12.97
N ALA A 451 -23.91 -18.42 13.81
CA ALA A 451 -23.09 -19.50 14.35
C ALA A 451 -22.49 -20.36 13.22
N GLU A 452 -23.29 -20.75 12.22
CA GLU A 452 -22.84 -21.54 11.07
C GLU A 452 -21.77 -20.80 10.24
N GLU A 453 -21.93 -19.49 10.00
CA GLU A 453 -20.94 -18.70 9.26
C GLU A 453 -19.64 -18.50 10.07
N ILE A 454 -19.73 -18.35 11.40
CA ILE A 454 -18.54 -18.29 12.27
C ILE A 454 -17.76 -19.62 12.23
N GLU A 455 -18.44 -20.76 12.20
CA GLU A 455 -17.78 -22.06 12.05
C GLU A 455 -17.06 -22.18 10.69
N LYS A 456 -17.68 -21.70 9.60
CA LYS A 456 -17.03 -21.66 8.27
C LYS A 456 -15.78 -20.79 8.27
N ILE A 457 -15.82 -19.60 8.87
CA ILE A 457 -14.63 -18.73 8.99
C ILE A 457 -13.53 -19.41 9.81
N ASN A 458 -13.88 -20.08 10.91
CA ASN A 458 -12.90 -20.83 11.71
C ASN A 458 -12.26 -21.98 10.93
N ALA A 459 -13.01 -22.63 10.04
CA ALA A 459 -12.56 -23.74 9.22
C ALA A 459 -11.70 -23.33 8.01
N MET A 460 -11.54 -22.03 7.73
CA MET A 460 -10.68 -21.56 6.63
C MET A 460 -9.19 -21.83 6.91
N ASP A 461 -8.50 -22.40 5.93
CA ASP A 461 -7.14 -22.93 6.07
C ASP A 461 -6.04 -21.86 5.97
N ASN A 462 -6.30 -20.75 5.27
CA ASN A 462 -5.27 -19.76 4.94
C ASN A 462 -5.31 -18.52 5.83
N LEU A 463 -6.44 -18.24 6.46
CA LEU A 463 -6.57 -17.14 7.41
C LEU A 463 -5.70 -17.36 8.65
N ASN A 464 -4.97 -16.31 9.05
CA ASN A 464 -4.31 -16.26 10.35
C ASN A 464 -5.31 -15.93 11.48
N LYS A 465 -4.85 -16.05 12.72
CA LYS A 465 -5.67 -15.83 13.91
C LYS A 465 -6.30 -14.44 13.95
N ALA A 466 -5.54 -13.37 13.68
CA ALA A 466 -6.09 -12.02 13.71
C ALA A 466 -7.14 -11.75 12.63
N GLN A 467 -6.99 -12.35 11.44
CA GLN A 467 -7.99 -12.28 10.38
C GLN A 467 -9.28 -13.01 10.77
N LYS A 468 -9.18 -14.22 11.34
CA LYS A 468 -10.34 -14.95 11.87
C LYS A 468 -11.04 -14.14 12.97
N ASP A 469 -10.28 -13.62 13.92
CA ASP A 469 -10.81 -12.83 15.04
C ASP A 469 -11.58 -11.58 14.55
N GLU A 470 -11.02 -10.83 13.60
CA GLU A 470 -11.68 -9.64 13.03
C GLU A 470 -12.94 -10.00 12.23
N LEU A 471 -12.89 -11.02 11.37
CA LEU A 471 -14.04 -11.47 10.58
C LEU A 471 -15.18 -12.00 11.46
N ILE A 472 -14.85 -12.77 12.49
CA ILE A 472 -15.82 -13.25 13.49
C ILE A 472 -16.40 -12.07 14.27
N ALA A 473 -15.58 -11.08 14.66
CA ALA A 473 -16.07 -9.89 15.34
C ALA A 473 -17.06 -9.09 14.47
N LYS A 474 -16.80 -8.98 13.15
CA LYS A 474 -17.75 -8.39 12.20
C LYS A 474 -19.04 -9.21 12.10
N MET A 475 -18.97 -10.53 11.96
CA MET A 475 -20.17 -11.39 11.94
C MET A 475 -21.02 -11.22 13.20
N ARG A 476 -20.38 -11.17 14.38
CA ARG A 476 -21.06 -10.97 15.68
C ARG A 476 -21.76 -9.62 15.82
N LYS A 477 -21.34 -8.61 15.04
CA LYS A 477 -22.02 -7.32 14.96
C LYS A 477 -23.19 -7.34 13.96
N ALA A 478 -23.46 -8.46 13.29
CA ALA A 478 -24.39 -8.56 12.17
C ALA A 478 -23.94 -7.78 10.93
N ASN A 479 -22.63 -7.83 10.63
CA ASN A 479 -22.06 -7.34 9.38
C ASN A 479 -21.83 -8.47 8.39
N ASP A 480 -22.76 -8.63 7.44
CA ASP A 480 -22.69 -9.65 6.39
C ASP A 480 -21.50 -9.45 5.42
N TYR A 481 -20.83 -8.29 5.41
CA TYR A 481 -19.61 -8.07 4.62
C TYR A 481 -18.45 -8.99 5.04
N ALA A 482 -18.47 -9.51 6.26
CA ALA A 482 -17.50 -10.49 6.72
C ALA A 482 -17.49 -11.78 5.87
N ILE A 483 -18.61 -12.14 5.25
CA ILE A 483 -18.72 -13.36 4.45
C ILE A 483 -17.87 -13.26 3.16
N PRO A 484 -18.13 -12.31 2.23
CA PRO A 484 -17.27 -12.15 1.05
C PRO A 484 -15.83 -11.78 1.41
N LEU A 485 -15.62 -10.99 2.48
CA LEU A 485 -14.28 -10.67 2.97
C LEU A 485 -13.50 -11.93 3.38
N SER A 486 -14.14 -12.86 4.09
CA SER A 486 -13.47 -14.08 4.53
C SER A 486 -12.96 -14.91 3.36
N VAL A 487 -13.77 -15.08 2.31
CA VAL A 487 -13.39 -15.81 1.10
C VAL A 487 -12.29 -15.08 0.34
N ALA A 488 -12.41 -13.76 0.17
CA ALA A 488 -11.42 -12.97 -0.56
C ALA A 488 -10.06 -12.91 0.15
N ILE A 489 -10.04 -12.77 1.47
CA ILE A 489 -8.81 -12.75 2.27
C ILE A 489 -8.18 -14.15 2.31
N ASP A 490 -8.97 -15.22 2.48
CA ASP A 490 -8.44 -16.59 2.48
C ASP A 490 -7.75 -16.92 1.15
N GLY A 491 -8.40 -16.63 0.02
CA GLY A 491 -7.81 -16.82 -1.31
C GLY A 491 -6.60 -15.92 -1.56
N ALA A 492 -6.60 -14.67 -1.09
CA ALA A 492 -5.44 -13.79 -1.21
C ALA A 492 -4.25 -14.27 -0.37
N MET A 493 -4.50 -14.87 0.80
CA MET A 493 -3.48 -15.47 1.65
C MET A 493 -2.89 -16.74 1.02
N GLU A 494 -3.73 -17.56 0.36
CA GLU A 494 -3.29 -18.71 -0.44
C GLU A 494 -2.37 -18.26 -1.58
N ASP A 495 -2.83 -17.32 -2.40
CA ASP A 495 -2.06 -16.77 -3.54
C ASP A 495 -0.75 -16.10 -3.08
N LEU A 496 -0.75 -15.40 -1.94
CA LEU A 496 0.46 -14.85 -1.34
C LEU A 496 1.48 -15.96 -1.02
N LYS A 497 1.05 -17.09 -0.44
CA LYS A 497 1.93 -18.24 -0.14
C LYS A 497 2.50 -18.84 -1.43
N GLU A 498 1.64 -19.08 -2.43
CA GLU A 498 2.05 -19.67 -3.72
C GLU A 498 3.07 -18.78 -4.45
N LYS A 499 2.75 -17.50 -4.63
CA LYS A 499 3.63 -16.54 -5.30
C LYS A 499 4.92 -16.32 -4.53
N THR A 500 4.88 -16.33 -3.20
CA THR A 500 6.09 -16.23 -2.36
C THR A 500 7.01 -17.43 -2.56
N ASN A 501 6.45 -18.64 -2.65
CA ASN A 501 7.22 -19.84 -2.96
C ASN A 501 7.85 -19.78 -4.35
N ASP A 502 7.11 -19.33 -5.36
CA ASP A 502 7.64 -19.10 -6.72
C ASP A 502 8.80 -18.10 -6.72
N LEU A 503 8.66 -16.95 -6.04
CA LEU A 503 9.74 -15.97 -5.91
C LEU A 503 10.97 -16.55 -5.19
N LYS A 504 10.75 -17.34 -4.13
CA LYS A 504 11.83 -18.01 -3.39
C LYS A 504 12.59 -19.00 -4.28
N GLU A 505 11.90 -19.79 -5.10
CA GLU A 505 12.54 -20.71 -6.04
C GLU A 505 13.31 -19.95 -7.14
N LYS A 506 12.70 -18.92 -7.73
CA LYS A 506 13.38 -18.06 -8.73
C LYS A 506 14.62 -17.38 -8.15
N ALA A 507 14.59 -16.96 -6.88
CA ALA A 507 15.73 -16.32 -6.23
C ALA A 507 16.96 -17.23 -6.13
N LYS A 508 16.79 -18.56 -6.09
CA LYS A 508 17.92 -19.52 -6.08
C LYS A 508 18.78 -19.45 -7.34
N ALA A 509 18.21 -19.03 -8.47
CA ALA A 509 18.94 -18.88 -9.72
C ALA A 509 19.84 -17.63 -9.75
N VAL A 510 19.69 -16.71 -8.80
CA VAL A 510 20.45 -15.45 -8.75
C VAL A 510 21.76 -15.65 -7.98
N ALA A 511 22.71 -16.35 -8.59
CA ALA A 511 23.95 -16.82 -7.94
C ALA A 511 24.87 -15.70 -7.39
N ASN A 512 24.69 -14.45 -7.82
CA ASN A 512 25.59 -13.33 -7.50
C ASN A 512 24.85 -12.05 -7.09
N ALA A 513 23.67 -12.16 -6.46
CA ALA A 513 23.00 -10.99 -5.89
C ALA A 513 23.89 -10.28 -4.86
N LEU A 514 23.71 -8.96 -4.71
CA LEU A 514 24.38 -8.22 -3.63
C LEU A 514 23.94 -8.78 -2.26
N PRO A 515 24.86 -8.99 -1.31
CA PRO A 515 24.50 -9.50 0.01
C PRO A 515 23.45 -8.66 0.74
N SER A 516 23.50 -7.33 0.62
CA SER A 516 22.47 -6.46 1.19
C SER A 516 21.08 -6.74 0.59
N SER A 517 20.99 -6.85 -0.74
CA SER A 517 19.75 -7.21 -1.44
C SER A 517 19.25 -8.60 -1.02
N SER A 518 20.13 -9.59 -0.92
CA SER A 518 19.81 -10.94 -0.42
C SER A 518 19.26 -10.91 1.00
N ARG A 519 19.85 -10.11 1.89
CA ARG A 519 19.37 -9.92 3.26
C ARG A 519 17.99 -9.28 3.28
N PHE A 520 17.75 -8.24 2.50
CA PHE A 520 16.45 -7.57 2.44
C PHE A 520 15.33 -8.46 1.88
N PHE A 521 15.61 -9.25 0.85
CA PHE A 521 14.65 -10.23 0.32
C PHE A 521 14.38 -11.34 1.33
N SER A 522 15.41 -11.85 2.01
CA SER A 522 15.26 -12.88 3.05
C SER A 522 14.42 -12.38 4.23
N ALA A 523 14.56 -11.11 4.61
CA ALA A 523 13.71 -10.47 5.61
C ALA A 523 12.25 -10.40 5.15
N GLY A 524 12.00 -9.99 3.90
CA GLY A 524 10.64 -9.98 3.33
C GLY A 524 10.01 -11.38 3.28
N LEU A 525 10.78 -12.41 2.91
CA LEU A 525 10.32 -13.81 2.98
C LEU A 525 9.95 -14.20 4.42
N ALA A 526 10.74 -13.80 5.41
CA ALA A 526 10.45 -14.10 6.82
C ALA A 526 9.16 -13.41 7.28
N ASP A 527 8.93 -12.17 6.86
CA ASP A 527 7.70 -11.42 7.17
C ASP A 527 6.46 -12.11 6.57
N VAL A 528 6.51 -12.50 5.29
CA VAL A 528 5.40 -13.23 4.66
C VAL A 528 5.16 -14.59 5.34
N ASN A 529 6.21 -15.39 5.56
CA ASN A 529 6.07 -16.70 6.21
C ASN A 529 5.47 -16.58 7.62
N ARG A 530 5.84 -15.53 8.35
CA ARG A 530 5.26 -15.23 9.66
C ARG A 530 3.78 -14.87 9.54
N ILE A 531 3.42 -13.89 8.69
CA ILE A 531 2.04 -13.38 8.57
C ILE A 531 1.07 -14.45 8.05
N THR A 532 1.54 -15.31 7.15
CA THR A 532 0.77 -16.43 6.60
C THR A 532 0.68 -17.65 7.53
N SER A 533 1.31 -17.59 8.71
CA SER A 533 1.19 -18.62 9.73
C SER A 533 -0.20 -18.56 10.40
N PRO A 534 -0.86 -19.70 10.65
CA PRO A 534 -2.20 -19.73 11.27
C PRO A 534 -2.28 -19.02 12.63
N ASP A 535 -1.19 -19.03 13.41
CA ASP A 535 -1.15 -18.46 14.76
C ASP A 535 -0.76 -16.97 14.81
N ASP A 536 -0.42 -16.35 13.67
CA ASP A 536 0.02 -14.96 13.64
C ASP A 536 -1.13 -14.00 13.98
N THR A 537 -0.77 -12.91 14.66
CA THR A 537 -1.72 -11.94 15.21
C THR A 537 -1.71 -10.61 14.45
N THR A 538 -1.09 -10.57 13.27
CA THR A 538 -1.11 -9.41 12.38
C THR A 538 -2.34 -9.49 11.49
N TYR A 539 -3.29 -8.58 11.68
CA TYR A 539 -4.38 -8.42 10.73
C TYR A 539 -3.88 -7.70 9.46
N LEU A 540 -4.07 -8.33 8.30
CA LEU A 540 -4.02 -7.67 7.01
C LEU A 540 -5.37 -7.89 6.31
N ASP A 541 -5.94 -6.80 5.80
CA ASP A 541 -7.05 -6.87 4.86
C ASP A 541 -6.56 -7.30 3.46
N TYR A 542 -7.49 -7.39 2.52
CA TYR A 542 -7.21 -7.79 1.14
C TYR A 542 -6.14 -6.90 0.47
N LEU A 543 -6.16 -5.57 0.68
CA LEU A 543 -5.21 -4.65 0.07
C LEU A 543 -3.83 -4.74 0.75
N GLY A 544 -3.79 -4.93 2.07
CA GLY A 544 -2.57 -5.15 2.85
C GLY A 544 -1.82 -6.40 2.41
N ILE A 545 -2.54 -7.48 2.09
CA ILE A 545 -1.95 -8.72 1.54
C ILE A 545 -1.29 -8.45 0.19
N ASN A 546 -1.99 -7.75 -0.72
CA ASN A 546 -1.43 -7.39 -2.02
C ASN A 546 -0.19 -6.48 -1.88
N SER A 547 -0.24 -5.49 -1.00
CA SER A 547 0.91 -4.61 -0.72
C SER A 547 2.10 -5.38 -0.15
N LEU A 548 1.87 -6.39 0.69
CA LEU A 548 2.92 -7.24 1.23
C LEU A 548 3.59 -8.07 0.12
N TYR A 549 2.79 -8.58 -0.84
CA TYR A 549 3.33 -9.23 -2.03
C TYR A 549 4.16 -8.25 -2.89
N ASP A 550 3.64 -7.05 -3.16
CA ASP A 550 4.32 -6.05 -3.99
C ASP A 550 5.67 -5.61 -3.39
N ASP A 551 5.77 -5.47 -2.06
CA ASP A 551 7.03 -5.21 -1.36
C ASP A 551 8.01 -6.38 -1.53
N LEU A 552 7.56 -7.63 -1.33
CA LEU A 552 8.39 -8.82 -1.55
C LEU A 552 8.86 -8.91 -3.01
N HIS A 553 7.96 -8.68 -3.96
CA HIS A 553 8.26 -8.70 -5.39
C HIS A 553 9.28 -7.62 -5.76
N SER A 554 9.14 -6.41 -5.22
CA SER A 554 10.11 -5.32 -5.40
C SER A 554 11.50 -5.69 -4.87
N ARG A 555 11.58 -6.34 -3.70
CA ARG A 555 12.84 -6.86 -3.15
C ARG A 555 13.43 -7.97 -4.04
N PHE A 556 12.60 -8.83 -4.62
CA PHE A 556 13.05 -9.83 -5.59
C PHE A 556 13.64 -9.17 -6.85
N LEU A 557 12.99 -8.14 -7.40
CA LEU A 557 13.52 -7.39 -8.55
C LEU A 557 14.86 -6.70 -8.22
N ALA A 558 15.04 -6.25 -6.97
CA ALA A 558 16.33 -5.73 -6.51
C ALA A 558 17.42 -6.81 -6.44
N LEU A 559 17.10 -8.09 -6.30
CA LEU A 559 18.11 -9.16 -6.41
C LEU A 559 18.69 -9.27 -7.82
N THR A 560 17.84 -9.16 -8.84
CA THR A 560 18.19 -9.49 -10.24
C THR A 560 18.82 -8.31 -10.98
N ASN A 561 18.44 -7.08 -10.64
CA ASN A 561 18.80 -5.88 -11.42
C ASN A 561 19.87 -4.98 -10.77
N THR A 562 20.38 -5.34 -9.60
CA THR A 562 21.30 -4.43 -8.89
C THR A 562 22.71 -4.48 -9.46
N LYS A 563 23.22 -3.30 -9.84
CA LYS A 563 24.63 -3.08 -10.18
C LYS A 563 25.30 -2.31 -9.04
N LEU A 564 26.47 -2.79 -8.63
CA LEU A 564 27.27 -2.11 -7.63
C LEU A 564 27.97 -0.90 -8.24
N ASP A 565 27.76 0.27 -7.63
CA ASP A 565 28.45 1.51 -7.98
C ASP A 565 29.72 1.65 -7.13
N PHE A 566 30.85 1.18 -7.69
CA PHE A 566 32.14 1.18 -7.00
C PHE A 566 32.71 2.58 -6.75
N ASP A 567 32.30 3.60 -7.51
CA ASP A 567 32.87 4.95 -7.41
C ASP A 567 32.56 5.59 -6.06
N LYS A 568 31.38 5.28 -5.49
CA LYS A 568 30.98 5.67 -4.13
C LYS A 568 31.95 5.15 -3.06
N TYR A 569 32.63 4.05 -3.31
CA TYR A 569 33.51 3.39 -2.36
C TYR A 569 35.00 3.69 -2.60
N ALA A 570 35.37 4.18 -3.79
CA ALA A 570 36.77 4.43 -4.16
C ALA A 570 37.49 5.35 -3.16
N LYS A 571 36.86 6.49 -2.79
CA LYS A 571 37.43 7.45 -1.83
C LYS A 571 37.60 6.85 -0.44
N SER A 572 36.62 6.09 0.04
CA SER A 572 36.69 5.41 1.33
C SER A 572 37.80 4.36 1.33
N ALA A 573 37.95 3.59 0.25
CA ALA A 573 38.98 2.58 0.13
C ALA A 573 40.41 3.15 0.08
N GLN A 574 40.60 4.33 -0.53
CA GLN A 574 41.87 5.06 -0.52
C GLN A 574 42.36 5.43 0.88
N ALA A 575 41.49 5.50 1.90
CA ALA A 575 41.92 5.73 3.29
C ALA A 575 42.82 4.60 3.84
N LEU A 576 42.77 3.39 3.24
CA LEU A 576 43.65 2.28 3.60
C LEU A 576 45.08 2.41 3.03
N ASN A 577 45.33 3.40 2.17
CA ASN A 577 46.66 3.66 1.62
C ASN A 577 47.55 4.24 2.73
N GLU A 578 48.66 3.57 3.01
CA GLU A 578 49.54 3.92 4.12
C GLU A 578 50.99 3.67 3.73
N TYR A 579 51.83 4.64 4.06
CA TYR A 579 53.28 4.54 3.98
C TYR A 579 53.87 5.14 5.26
N ASN A 580 54.42 4.27 6.11
CA ASN A 580 54.95 4.64 7.40
C ASN A 580 56.15 3.77 7.77
N HIS A 581 57.32 4.41 7.86
CA HIS A 581 58.59 3.80 8.23
C HIS A 581 59.22 4.44 9.49
N ASP A 582 58.45 5.24 10.24
CA ASP A 582 58.98 6.08 11.33
C ASP A 582 59.61 5.26 12.45
N ILE A 583 59.14 4.03 12.65
CA ILE A 583 59.62 3.14 13.69
C ILE A 583 61.14 2.89 13.58
N LEU A 584 61.69 2.91 12.36
CA LEU A 584 63.11 2.74 12.12
C LEU A 584 63.96 3.88 12.67
N TYR A 585 63.34 5.05 12.81
CA TYR A 585 63.98 6.28 13.28
C TYR A 585 63.66 6.61 14.74
N ARG A 586 63.07 5.67 15.48
CA ARG A 586 63.01 5.74 16.94
C ARG A 586 64.32 5.24 17.53
N SER A 587 64.59 5.55 18.79
CA SER A 587 65.84 5.12 19.44
C SER A 587 66.03 3.60 19.37
N PHE A 588 67.30 3.19 19.18
CA PHE A 588 67.78 1.81 19.33
C PHE A 588 68.46 1.60 20.70
N ASP A 589 68.23 2.48 21.66
CA ASP A 589 68.57 2.24 23.07
C ASP A 589 67.73 1.08 23.63
N ASN A 590 68.14 0.51 24.76
CA ASN A 590 67.56 -0.72 25.27
C ASN A 590 66.03 -0.67 25.43
N VAL A 591 65.48 0.48 25.82
CA VAL A 591 64.03 0.75 25.77
C VAL A 591 63.74 2.15 25.24
N PHE A 592 62.61 2.31 24.56
CA PHE A 592 62.09 3.62 24.17
C PHE A 592 60.56 3.69 24.29
N ALA A 593 60.09 4.89 24.55
CA ALA A 593 58.70 5.29 24.43
C ALA A 593 58.61 6.58 23.61
N HIS A 594 57.66 6.62 22.70
CA HIS A 594 57.39 7.79 21.87
C HIS A 594 55.90 8.04 21.82
N TYR A 595 55.49 9.28 22.01
CA TYR A 595 54.11 9.68 21.85
C TYR A 595 54.05 10.90 20.93
N ASP A 596 53.27 10.82 19.86
CA ASP A 596 53.01 11.93 18.95
C ASP A 596 51.52 12.24 18.80
N VAL A 597 51.21 13.53 18.71
CA VAL A 597 49.88 14.08 18.48
C VAL A 597 49.87 14.67 17.07
N GLY A 598 48.94 14.20 16.24
CA GLY A 598 48.90 14.53 14.84
C GLY A 598 47.56 15.06 14.33
N SER A 599 47.61 15.64 13.13
CA SER A 599 46.41 16.11 12.44
C SER A 599 45.46 14.95 12.10
N LYS A 600 45.97 13.77 11.70
CA LYS A 600 45.18 12.57 11.37
C LYS A 600 45.04 11.54 12.51
N TYR A 601 46.07 11.36 13.33
CA TYR A 601 46.08 10.39 14.42
C TYR A 601 47.04 10.80 15.52
N ASN A 602 46.78 10.30 16.72
CA ASN A 602 47.77 10.26 17.79
C ASN A 602 48.41 8.88 17.78
N ARG A 603 49.72 8.79 18.06
CA ARG A 603 50.46 7.53 18.05
C ARG A 603 51.26 7.35 19.32
N LEU A 604 51.17 6.17 19.91
CA LEU A 604 52.09 5.66 20.90
C LEU A 604 52.97 4.60 20.24
N SER A 605 54.30 4.74 20.32
CA SER A 605 55.26 3.72 19.91
C SER A 605 56.12 3.34 21.11
N LEU A 606 56.23 2.04 21.38
CA LEU A 606 57.04 1.46 22.46
C LEU A 606 57.97 0.44 21.86
N GLY A 607 59.16 0.26 22.43
CA GLY A 607 60.00 -0.86 22.03
C GLY A 607 61.15 -1.15 22.98
N ALA A 608 61.69 -2.35 22.81
CA ALA A 608 62.84 -2.87 23.53
C ALA A 608 63.86 -3.42 22.53
N ASN A 609 65.13 -3.07 22.71
CA ASN A 609 66.22 -3.42 21.81
C ASN A 609 67.34 -4.14 22.55
N ALA A 610 68.07 -4.99 21.83
CA ALA A 610 69.27 -5.69 22.28
C ALA A 610 70.39 -5.54 21.25
N ALA A 611 71.60 -5.29 21.72
CA ALA A 611 72.80 -5.37 20.88
C ALA A 611 73.29 -6.82 20.87
N LEU A 612 73.39 -7.42 19.68
CA LEU A 612 73.92 -8.78 19.50
C LEU A 612 75.42 -8.77 19.17
N SER A 613 75.92 -7.64 18.67
CA SER A 613 77.35 -7.32 18.52
C SER A 613 77.52 -5.80 18.49
N ASP A 614 78.77 -5.32 18.46
CA ASP A 614 79.08 -3.89 18.35
C ASP A 614 78.42 -3.23 17.14
N ASN A 615 78.20 -4.02 16.09
CA ASN A 615 77.69 -3.57 14.80
C ASN A 615 76.25 -3.97 14.54
N PHE A 616 75.59 -4.76 15.41
CA PHE A 616 74.26 -5.30 15.14
C PHE A 616 73.31 -5.21 16.32
N LYS A 617 72.15 -4.59 16.09
CA LYS A 617 71.05 -4.44 17.05
C LYS A 617 69.75 -4.99 16.49
N VAL A 618 68.96 -5.60 17.36
CA VAL A 618 67.60 -6.09 17.08
C VAL A 618 66.64 -5.57 18.14
N GLY A 619 65.38 -5.38 17.79
CA GLY A 619 64.37 -4.97 18.75
C GLY A 619 62.96 -5.38 18.38
N LEU A 620 62.11 -5.42 19.40
CA LEU A 620 60.67 -5.57 19.29
C LEU A 620 60.02 -4.21 19.50
N PHE A 621 58.92 -3.98 18.81
CA PHE A 621 58.14 -2.77 18.99
C PHE A 621 56.65 -3.01 18.93
N PHE A 622 55.91 -2.08 19.51
CA PHE A 622 54.46 -1.97 19.44
C PHE A 622 54.10 -0.52 19.12
N GLU A 623 53.16 -0.32 18.21
CA GLU A 623 52.56 1.00 17.94
C GLU A 623 51.03 0.91 18.04
N HIS A 624 50.42 1.93 18.66
CA HIS A 624 48.97 2.13 18.66
C HIS A 624 48.65 3.51 18.10
N ARG A 625 47.74 3.58 17.13
CA ARG A 625 47.25 4.85 16.58
C ARG A 625 45.76 4.99 16.80
N HIS A 626 45.33 6.19 17.23
CA HIS A 626 43.94 6.50 17.50
C HIS A 626 43.61 7.95 17.14
N LYS A 627 42.48 8.20 16.44
CA LYS A 627 41.71 9.46 16.28
C LYS A 627 40.67 9.25 15.16
N ASP A 628 41.12 9.33 13.90
CA ASP A 628 40.30 9.10 12.69
C ASP A 628 40.34 7.61 12.24
N LEU A 629 41.24 6.85 12.87
CA LEU A 629 41.41 5.41 12.71
C LEU A 629 41.74 4.79 14.07
N ASP A 630 41.68 3.47 14.14
CA ASP A 630 42.22 2.68 15.25
C ASP A 630 43.16 1.62 14.66
N SER A 631 44.47 1.72 14.91
CA SER A 631 45.45 0.74 14.43
C SER A 631 46.32 0.17 15.55
N TYR A 632 46.63 -1.13 15.44
CA TYR A 632 47.57 -1.84 16.28
C TYR A 632 48.67 -2.42 15.42
N GLU A 633 49.91 -2.21 15.84
CA GLU A 633 51.08 -2.58 15.06
C GLU A 633 52.11 -3.23 15.97
N THR A 634 52.68 -4.34 15.53
CA THR A 634 53.74 -5.03 16.26
C THR A 634 54.75 -5.56 15.27
N GLY A 635 56.02 -5.56 15.65
CA GLY A 635 57.05 -5.98 14.72
C GLY A 635 58.43 -6.14 15.32
N ILE A 636 59.32 -6.55 14.44
CA ILE A 636 60.74 -6.71 14.70
C ILE A 636 61.49 -5.69 13.84
N ARG A 637 62.47 -5.03 14.42
CA ARG A 637 63.37 -4.09 13.73
C ARG A 637 64.82 -4.51 13.95
N ALA A 638 65.67 -4.17 12.99
CA ALA A 638 67.11 -4.42 13.09
C ALA A 638 67.91 -3.26 12.50
N GLN A 639 69.13 -3.07 13.02
CA GLN A 639 70.09 -2.11 12.52
C GLN A 639 71.48 -2.74 12.56
N TYR A 640 72.14 -2.72 11.40
CA TYR A 640 73.53 -3.08 11.22
C TYR A 640 74.32 -1.85 10.81
N GLN A 641 75.43 -1.56 11.50
CA GLN A 641 76.29 -0.42 11.19
C GLN A 641 77.74 -0.88 11.16
N LYS A 642 78.45 -0.56 10.07
CA LYS A 642 79.88 -0.82 9.92
C LYS A 642 80.51 0.34 9.16
N ASP A 643 81.54 0.96 9.74
CA ASP A 643 82.18 2.16 9.21
C ASP A 643 81.15 3.27 8.89
N ALA A 644 81.11 3.75 7.65
CA ALA A 644 80.14 4.73 7.18
C ALA A 644 78.81 4.10 6.70
N HIS A 645 78.67 2.78 6.71
CA HIS A 645 77.51 2.09 6.13
C HIS A 645 76.53 1.67 7.23
N GLN A 646 75.25 2.01 7.04
CA GLN A 646 74.16 1.55 7.89
C GLN A 646 73.08 0.86 7.05
N VAL A 647 72.67 -0.33 7.46
CA VAL A 647 71.48 -1.02 6.94
C VAL A 647 70.51 -1.19 8.10
N SER A 648 69.26 -0.80 7.90
CA SER A 648 68.24 -0.94 8.92
C SER A 648 66.91 -1.33 8.29
N GLY A 649 66.12 -2.15 8.99
CA GLY A 649 64.85 -2.58 8.47
C GLY A 649 63.89 -3.05 9.55
N PHE A 650 62.64 -3.28 9.16
CA PHE A 650 61.63 -3.87 10.02
C PHE A 650 60.69 -4.79 9.25
N VAL A 651 60.05 -5.69 9.98
CA VAL A 651 58.85 -6.42 9.58
C VAL A 651 57.78 -6.15 10.61
N ARG A 652 56.59 -5.73 10.16
CA ARG A 652 55.48 -5.27 11.00
C ARG A 652 54.17 -5.93 10.59
N TYR A 653 53.46 -6.48 11.56
CA TYR A 653 52.04 -6.73 11.42
C TYR A 653 51.27 -5.46 11.79
N ARG A 654 50.37 -5.00 10.92
CA ARG A 654 49.55 -3.79 11.12
C ARG A 654 48.09 -4.13 10.89
N GLY A 655 47.23 -3.89 11.89
CA GLY A 655 45.79 -4.02 11.76
C GLY A 655 45.10 -2.67 11.90
N VAL A 656 44.56 -2.10 10.82
CA VAL A 656 43.92 -0.77 10.81
C VAL A 656 42.41 -0.85 10.58
N LYS A 657 41.63 -0.13 11.37
CA LYS A 657 40.18 0.02 11.19
C LYS A 657 39.80 1.49 11.14
N HIS A 658 39.20 1.92 10.03
CA HIS A 658 38.55 3.23 9.92
C HIS A 658 37.10 3.15 10.38
N GLN A 659 36.54 4.27 10.85
CA GLN A 659 35.17 4.31 11.38
C GLN A 659 34.10 3.89 10.36
N ASN A 660 34.34 4.18 9.08
CA ASN A 660 33.39 3.93 7.98
C ASN A 660 33.63 2.57 7.27
N MET A 661 34.33 1.63 7.92
CA MET A 661 34.63 0.32 7.34
C MET A 661 34.11 -0.80 8.23
N LEU A 662 33.53 -1.82 7.60
CA LEU A 662 32.99 -2.98 8.28
C LEU A 662 34.08 -3.76 9.03
N GLU A 663 35.17 -4.11 8.33
CA GLU A 663 36.27 -4.93 8.83
C GLU A 663 37.57 -4.16 9.09
N ARG A 664 38.48 -4.79 9.85
CA ARG A 664 39.85 -4.33 10.05
C ARG A 664 40.73 -4.82 8.89
N ASN A 665 41.48 -3.93 8.25
CA ASN A 665 42.47 -4.29 7.24
C ASN A 665 43.77 -4.71 7.93
N ASN A 666 44.21 -5.93 7.65
CA ASN A 666 45.44 -6.48 8.24
C ASN A 666 46.53 -6.51 7.17
N ASN A 667 47.73 -6.08 7.53
CA ASN A 667 48.86 -5.92 6.64
C ASN A 667 50.12 -6.52 7.26
N ILE A 668 50.97 -7.08 6.41
CA ILE A 668 52.37 -7.32 6.72
C ILE A 668 53.17 -6.27 5.95
N ASP A 669 53.79 -5.36 6.68
CA ASP A 669 54.68 -4.34 6.14
C ASP A 669 56.13 -4.78 6.34
N ALA A 670 56.98 -4.56 5.35
CA ALA A 670 58.41 -4.74 5.46
C ALA A 670 59.13 -3.55 4.83
N TYR A 671 60.20 -3.12 5.49
CA TYR A 671 60.99 -1.98 5.05
C TYR A 671 62.47 -2.26 5.24
N VAL A 672 63.28 -1.87 4.27
CA VAL A 672 64.74 -1.87 4.35
C VAL A 672 65.25 -0.52 3.87
N ASN A 673 66.20 0.03 4.61
CA ASN A 673 66.86 1.29 4.34
C ASN A 673 68.38 1.11 4.42
N TYR A 674 69.08 1.60 3.41
CA TYR A 674 70.53 1.75 3.41
C TYR A 674 70.87 3.23 3.50
N ALA A 675 71.76 3.59 4.42
CA ALA A 675 72.24 4.95 4.60
C ALA A 675 73.78 4.98 4.62
N TYR A 676 74.36 6.00 4.00
CA TYR A 676 75.81 6.21 3.99
C TYR A 676 76.18 7.49 4.75
N GLN A 677 76.86 7.37 5.87
CA GLN A 677 77.17 8.48 6.77
C GLN A 677 78.48 9.18 6.37
N LEU A 678 78.34 10.43 5.94
CA LEU A 678 79.43 11.37 5.68
C LEU A 678 79.62 12.27 6.90
N LYS A 679 80.72 12.10 7.63
CA LYS A 679 81.12 13.04 8.69
C LYS A 679 81.84 14.22 8.06
N LEU A 680 81.21 15.39 8.07
CA LEU A 680 81.81 16.62 7.53
C LEU A 680 82.77 17.26 8.53
N ASN A 681 82.44 17.18 9.83
CA ASN A 681 83.30 17.53 10.95
C ASN A 681 82.80 16.81 12.22
N GLU A 682 83.35 17.13 13.39
CA GLU A 682 82.98 16.51 14.67
C GLU A 682 81.52 16.74 15.08
N GLN A 683 80.90 17.81 14.59
CA GLN A 683 79.56 18.27 14.97
C GLN A 683 78.52 17.95 13.88
N LEU A 684 78.90 17.91 12.60
CA LEU A 684 77.98 17.80 11.47
C LEU A 684 78.20 16.50 10.70
N SER A 685 77.13 15.71 10.57
CA SER A 685 77.10 14.55 9.67
C SER A 685 75.89 14.58 8.74
N ILE A 686 76.07 13.99 7.57
CA ILE A 686 75.05 13.88 6.54
C ILE A 686 74.93 12.43 6.11
N SER A 687 73.71 11.90 6.00
CA SER A 687 73.45 10.54 5.56
C SER A 687 72.39 10.50 4.46
N PRO A 688 72.78 10.53 3.16
CA PRO A 688 71.88 10.09 2.10
C PRO A 688 71.45 8.65 2.33
N SER A 689 70.19 8.34 2.04
CA SER A 689 69.61 7.01 2.20
C SER A 689 68.71 6.61 1.04
N LEU A 690 68.67 5.30 0.78
CA LEU A 690 67.76 4.65 -0.16
C LEU A 690 66.93 3.61 0.59
N GLY A 691 65.61 3.66 0.44
CA GLY A 691 64.66 2.79 1.09
C GLY A 691 63.76 2.03 0.12
N ALA A 692 63.36 0.84 0.51
CA ALA A 692 62.36 0.02 -0.17
C ALA A 692 61.32 -0.49 0.83
N TYR A 693 60.06 -0.25 0.53
CA TYR A 693 58.90 -0.62 1.34
C TYR A 693 57.97 -1.54 0.56
N VAL A 694 57.49 -2.58 1.23
CA VAL A 694 56.44 -3.46 0.71
C VAL A 694 55.38 -3.69 1.78
N SER A 695 54.11 -3.63 1.40
CA SER A 695 52.99 -3.98 2.29
C SER A 695 52.04 -4.94 1.59
N ARG A 696 51.73 -6.07 2.23
CA ARG A 696 50.75 -7.04 1.73
C ARG A 696 49.52 -7.00 2.63
N SER A 697 48.38 -6.56 2.09
CA SER A 697 47.12 -6.53 2.83
C SER A 697 46.38 -7.87 2.79
N SER A 698 45.47 -8.10 3.72
CA SER A 698 44.37 -9.05 3.58
C SER A 698 43.29 -8.50 2.66
N ARG A 699 42.35 -9.36 2.26
CA ARG A 699 41.05 -8.91 1.75
C ARG A 699 40.24 -8.35 2.93
N THR A 700 39.49 -7.29 2.72
CA THR A 700 38.75 -6.60 3.78
C THR A 700 37.43 -6.04 3.26
N LEU A 701 36.34 -6.33 3.95
CA LEU A 701 35.05 -5.72 3.69
C LEU A 701 35.05 -4.26 4.20
N ILE A 702 34.76 -3.33 3.29
CA ILE A 702 34.55 -1.93 3.64
C ILE A 702 33.05 -1.63 3.82
N ASP A 703 32.20 -2.38 3.13
CA ASP A 703 30.74 -2.40 3.24
C ASP A 703 30.24 -3.86 3.14
N GLU A 704 28.98 -4.12 3.48
CA GLU A 704 28.36 -5.45 3.31
C GLU A 704 28.47 -5.94 1.86
N ASP A 705 28.37 -5.05 0.88
CA ASP A 705 28.41 -5.40 -0.54
C ASP A 705 29.81 -5.27 -1.17
N VAL A 706 30.77 -4.63 -0.49
CA VAL A 706 32.04 -4.21 -1.10
C VAL A 706 33.25 -4.64 -0.30
N ALA A 707 34.19 -5.26 -1.00
CA ALA A 707 35.49 -5.62 -0.46
C ALA A 707 36.63 -4.93 -1.19
N VAL A 708 37.66 -4.55 -0.44
CA VAL A 708 38.99 -4.30 -0.99
C VAL A 708 39.71 -5.64 -1.11
N ASN A 709 40.12 -5.99 -2.32
CA ASN A 709 40.85 -7.23 -2.57
C ASN A 709 42.26 -7.20 -1.98
N LYS A 710 42.82 -8.40 -1.80
CA LYS A 710 44.21 -8.59 -1.35
C LYS A 710 45.16 -7.84 -2.30
N ARG A 711 45.94 -6.89 -1.78
CA ARG A 711 46.88 -6.08 -2.59
C ARG A 711 48.29 -6.09 -2.03
N THR A 712 49.26 -5.86 -2.92
CA THR A 712 50.64 -5.57 -2.55
C THR A 712 50.94 -4.14 -2.94
N LEU A 713 51.38 -3.35 -1.99
CA LEU A 713 51.82 -1.98 -2.17
C LEU A 713 53.34 -1.95 -2.17
N TYR A 714 53.91 -1.19 -3.10
CA TYR A 714 55.35 -1.02 -3.25
C TYR A 714 55.70 0.46 -3.17
N ALA A 715 56.73 0.79 -2.41
CA ALA A 715 57.30 2.13 -2.46
C ALA A 715 58.83 2.09 -2.44
N GLY A 716 59.44 3.01 -3.19
CA GLY A 716 60.86 3.31 -3.11
C GLY A 716 61.02 4.74 -2.61
N ASP A 717 61.96 4.96 -1.69
CA ASP A 717 62.23 6.29 -1.15
C ASP A 717 63.69 6.66 -1.15
N VAL A 718 63.93 7.95 -1.31
CA VAL A 718 65.23 8.58 -1.10
C VAL A 718 65.10 9.55 0.06
N GLY A 719 66.06 9.47 0.97
CA GLY A 719 66.10 10.28 2.18
C GLY A 719 67.45 10.96 2.32
N PHE A 720 67.48 12.01 3.11
CA PHE A 720 68.70 12.73 3.42
C PHE A 720 68.63 13.19 4.87
N ASN A 721 69.46 12.60 5.74
CA ASN A 721 69.54 12.99 7.14
C ASN A 721 70.68 13.97 7.36
N VAL A 722 70.40 15.10 8.00
CA VAL A 722 71.40 16.05 8.50
C VAL A 722 71.37 16.01 10.01
N GLU A 723 72.47 15.60 10.63
CA GLU A 723 72.62 15.56 12.08
C GLU A 723 73.66 16.60 12.51
N TYR A 724 73.28 17.49 13.41
CA TYR A 724 74.17 18.44 14.07
C TYR A 724 74.23 18.16 15.58
N LYS A 725 75.42 17.90 16.10
CA LYS A 725 75.68 17.61 17.52
C LYS A 725 76.35 18.80 18.18
N PHE A 726 75.76 19.25 19.28
CA PHE A 726 76.29 20.29 20.14
C PHE A 726 76.28 19.78 21.59
N ASN A 727 77.46 19.35 22.07
CA ASN A 727 77.62 18.63 23.34
C ASN A 727 76.66 17.44 23.43
N ASP A 728 75.82 17.41 24.46
CA ASP A 728 74.86 16.34 24.73
C ASP A 728 73.54 16.46 23.97
N VAL A 729 73.45 17.43 23.03
CA VAL A 729 72.24 17.72 22.25
C VAL A 729 72.47 17.40 20.78
N SER A 730 71.55 16.66 20.17
CA SER A 730 71.52 16.41 18.73
C SER A 730 70.30 17.06 18.08
N VAL A 731 70.52 17.70 16.94
CA VAL A 731 69.48 18.22 16.05
C VAL A 731 69.50 17.40 14.78
N ASN A 732 68.34 16.92 14.35
CA ASN A 732 68.18 16.12 13.14
C ASN A 732 67.18 16.77 12.18
N ILE A 733 67.53 16.84 10.89
CA ILE A 733 66.64 17.28 9.81
C ILE A 733 66.63 16.20 8.73
N ARG A 734 65.45 15.70 8.37
CA ARG A 734 65.24 14.55 7.49
C ARG A 734 64.17 14.82 6.44
N PRO A 735 64.52 15.45 5.31
CA PRO A 735 63.71 15.37 4.11
C PRO A 735 63.74 13.96 3.50
N ASN A 736 62.61 13.50 2.98
CA ASN A 736 62.52 12.29 2.17
C ASN A 736 61.44 12.43 1.09
N VAL A 737 61.63 11.72 -0.02
CA VAL A 737 60.66 11.59 -1.10
C VAL A 737 60.45 10.12 -1.40
N ALA A 738 59.20 9.68 -1.42
CA ALA A 738 58.83 8.32 -1.80
C ALA A 738 57.91 8.29 -3.01
N LEU A 739 58.14 7.34 -3.92
CA LEU A 739 57.24 6.99 -4.99
C LEU A 739 56.51 5.71 -4.60
N ILE A 740 55.18 5.76 -4.60
CA ILE A 740 54.34 4.65 -4.14
C ILE A 740 53.34 4.25 -5.23
N ASN A 741 53.26 2.94 -5.49
CA ASN A 741 52.14 2.34 -6.21
C ASN A 741 51.23 1.67 -5.19
N ASP A 742 50.04 2.24 -5.02
CA ASP A 742 49.01 1.84 -4.06
C ASP A 742 47.68 1.47 -4.73
N ASP A 743 47.76 0.99 -5.98
CA ASP A 743 46.62 0.43 -6.73
C ASP A 743 45.80 -0.54 -5.88
N MET A 744 44.48 -0.49 -6.07
CA MET A 744 43.57 -1.45 -5.44
C MET A 744 42.49 -1.91 -6.38
N THR A 745 41.97 -3.11 -6.11
CA THR A 745 40.79 -3.64 -6.78
C THR A 745 39.69 -3.75 -5.74
N LEU A 746 38.57 -3.08 -5.99
CA LEU A 746 37.33 -3.31 -5.27
C LEU A 746 36.60 -4.46 -5.95
N SER A 747 35.94 -5.32 -5.18
CA SER A 747 35.02 -6.30 -5.72
C SER A 747 33.74 -6.34 -4.92
N GLN A 748 32.69 -6.86 -5.53
CA GLN A 748 31.53 -7.30 -4.79
C GLN A 748 31.97 -8.33 -3.73
N SER A 749 31.39 -8.25 -2.55
CA SER A 749 31.85 -8.97 -1.37
C SER A 749 31.67 -10.49 -1.49
N ASN A 750 30.67 -10.97 -2.23
CA ASN A 750 30.42 -12.39 -2.53
C ASN A 750 30.74 -12.80 -3.98
N TYR A 751 31.09 -11.87 -4.87
CA TYR A 751 31.37 -12.17 -6.28
C TYR A 751 32.58 -11.39 -6.82
N SER A 752 33.77 -12.00 -6.73
CA SER A 752 35.04 -11.34 -7.04
C SER A 752 35.21 -10.95 -8.51
N ALA A 753 34.48 -11.57 -9.44
CA ALA A 753 34.53 -11.25 -10.86
C ALA A 753 33.83 -9.91 -11.17
N ASN A 754 32.87 -9.49 -10.35
CA ASN A 754 32.36 -8.11 -10.39
C ASN A 754 33.33 -7.23 -9.60
N ASN A 755 34.22 -6.56 -10.32
CA ASN A 755 35.29 -5.78 -9.72
C ASN A 755 35.55 -4.48 -10.49
N HIS A 756 36.24 -3.58 -9.81
CA HIS A 756 36.63 -2.28 -10.32
C HIS A 756 38.03 -1.93 -9.82
N LYS A 757 38.92 -1.54 -10.73
CA LYS A 757 40.27 -1.12 -10.40
C LYS A 757 40.29 0.36 -10.09
N VAL A 758 40.80 0.71 -8.91
CA VAL A 758 41.08 2.08 -8.51
C VAL A 758 42.58 2.29 -8.65
N GLY A 759 42.99 2.91 -9.77
CA GLY A 759 44.38 3.27 -10.01
C GLY A 759 44.84 4.37 -9.06
N SER A 760 46.00 4.17 -8.45
CA SER A 760 46.57 5.10 -7.49
C SER A 760 48.11 5.03 -7.54
N SER A 761 48.72 6.16 -7.85
CA SER A 761 50.17 6.35 -7.79
C SER A 761 50.42 7.71 -7.16
N ASN A 762 51.20 7.74 -6.09
CA ASN A 762 51.40 8.96 -5.30
C ASN A 762 52.88 9.25 -5.12
N VAL A 763 53.18 10.53 -4.90
CA VAL A 763 54.49 11.00 -4.45
C VAL A 763 54.32 11.48 -3.02
N ILE A 764 55.12 10.97 -2.10
CA ILE A 764 55.08 11.35 -0.69
C ILE A 764 56.28 12.24 -0.40
N TYR A 765 56.02 13.42 0.13
CA TYR A 765 57.05 14.33 0.61
C TYR A 765 57.04 14.32 2.14
N GLY A 766 58.16 14.00 2.75
CA GLY A 766 58.34 14.03 4.20
C GLY A 766 59.43 15.00 4.60
N LEU A 767 59.22 15.69 5.72
CA LEU A 767 60.22 16.45 6.43
C LEU A 767 60.06 16.18 7.93
N SER A 768 61.06 15.57 8.54
CA SER A 768 61.10 15.40 10.00
C SER A 768 62.23 16.24 10.59
N THR A 769 61.93 16.98 11.64
CA THR A 769 62.93 17.70 12.44
C THR A 769 62.87 17.18 13.87
N GLY A 770 64.01 17.03 14.52
CA GLY A 770 64.08 16.49 15.88
C GLY A 770 65.20 17.13 16.69
N LEU A 771 64.98 17.20 17.99
CA LEU A 771 65.92 17.65 19.00
C LEU A 771 65.96 16.60 20.10
N GLU A 772 67.14 16.06 20.42
CA GLU A 772 67.31 15.09 21.50
C GLU A 772 68.44 15.54 22.44
N LYS A 773 68.26 15.33 23.73
CA LYS A 773 69.28 15.54 24.76
C LYS A 773 69.55 14.21 25.47
N ARG A 774 70.80 13.78 25.46
CA ARG A 774 71.27 12.62 26.22
C ARG A 774 71.85 13.07 27.56
N PHE A 775 71.51 12.37 28.63
CA PHE A 775 72.04 12.62 29.97
C PHE A 775 73.07 11.54 30.33
N ASN A 776 74.02 11.90 31.20
CA ASN A 776 75.11 10.99 31.62
C ASN A 776 74.62 9.71 32.30
N ASN A 777 73.40 9.70 32.84
CA ASN A 777 72.78 8.54 33.46
C ASN A 777 72.12 7.58 32.45
N GLY A 778 72.30 7.77 31.15
CA GLY A 778 71.75 6.90 30.11
C GLY A 778 70.34 7.27 29.62
N LEU A 779 69.68 8.24 30.26
CA LEU A 779 68.39 8.79 29.81
C LEU A 779 68.56 9.67 28.57
N THR A 780 67.68 9.55 27.59
CA THR A 780 67.57 10.48 26.46
C THR A 780 66.15 11.01 26.40
N VAL A 781 65.98 12.33 26.28
CA VAL A 781 64.68 12.98 26.09
C VAL A 781 64.74 13.82 24.82
N GLY A 782 63.71 13.73 24.00
CA GLY A 782 63.66 14.47 22.75
C GLY A 782 62.25 14.87 22.33
N SER A 783 62.20 15.68 21.29
CA SER A 783 60.99 16.06 20.60
C SER A 783 61.21 16.03 19.09
N ASN A 784 60.14 15.82 18.33
CA ASN A 784 60.19 15.89 16.87
C ASN A 784 58.94 16.53 16.29
N LEU A 785 59.11 17.22 15.18
CA LEU A 785 58.03 17.70 14.32
C LEU A 785 58.15 16.99 12.97
N LYS A 786 57.08 16.33 12.56
CA LYS A 786 56.97 15.67 11.26
C LYS A 786 55.92 16.37 10.41
N LEU A 787 56.28 16.66 9.17
CA LEU A 787 55.40 17.11 8.10
C LEU A 787 55.44 16.06 7.00
N GLN A 788 54.29 15.53 6.60
CA GLN A 788 54.20 14.56 5.51
C GLN A 788 53.04 14.93 4.59
N LYS A 789 53.26 14.93 3.28
CA LYS A 789 52.22 15.17 2.28
C LYS A 789 52.13 13.99 1.33
N TYR A 790 50.91 13.48 1.15
CA TYR A 790 50.63 12.32 0.31
C TYR A 790 49.99 12.78 -1.00
N GLY A 791 50.79 12.91 -2.06
CA GLY A 791 50.32 13.41 -3.36
C GLY A 791 49.63 14.78 -3.26
N SER A 792 48.39 14.86 -3.74
CA SER A 792 47.53 16.05 -3.66
C SER A 792 46.72 16.16 -2.34
N GLN A 793 46.85 15.20 -1.42
CA GLN A 793 46.11 15.22 -0.16
C GLN A 793 46.61 16.30 0.82
N HIS A 794 45.83 16.58 1.86
CA HIS A 794 46.21 17.47 2.94
C HIS A 794 47.48 17.00 3.67
N SER A 795 48.32 17.95 4.06
CA SER A 795 49.53 17.68 4.84
C SER A 795 49.17 17.13 6.22
N GLU A 796 49.84 16.05 6.57
CA GLU A 796 49.89 15.46 7.89
C GLU A 796 50.98 16.17 8.71
N THR A 797 50.65 16.54 9.95
CA THR A 797 51.57 17.20 10.88
C THR A 797 51.49 16.51 12.22
N ASN A 798 52.62 16.04 12.72
CA ASN A 798 52.72 15.35 14.01
C ASN A 798 53.82 15.99 14.86
N PHE A 799 53.47 16.33 16.09
CA PHE A 799 54.43 16.74 17.11
C PHE A 799 54.59 15.60 18.12
N GLY A 800 55.82 15.15 18.34
CA GLY A 800 56.12 14.02 19.18
C GLY A 800 57.13 14.31 20.27
N VAL A 801 57.06 13.54 21.34
CA VAL A 801 58.01 13.51 22.45
C VAL A 801 58.55 12.08 22.56
N ASN A 802 59.86 11.93 22.67
CA ASN A 802 60.51 10.63 22.89
C ASN A 802 61.29 10.59 24.20
N VAL A 803 61.26 9.43 24.84
CA VAL A 803 62.09 9.08 25.98
C VAL A 803 62.73 7.73 25.68
N SER A 804 64.04 7.62 25.84
CA SER A 804 64.75 6.34 25.76
C SER A 804 65.78 6.19 26.87
N TYR A 805 66.13 4.96 27.20
CA TYR A 805 67.08 4.67 28.26
C TYR A 805 68.06 3.59 27.81
N ARG A 806 69.36 3.87 28.00
CA ARG A 806 70.47 2.96 27.73
C ARG A 806 71.15 2.63 29.05
N TRP A 807 71.18 1.33 29.40
CA TRP A 807 71.88 0.82 30.58
C TRP A 807 73.18 0.12 30.22
#